data_AF-A0A1V6LPT6-F1
#
_entry.id   AF-A0A1V6LPT6-F1
#
_cell.length_a   1.000
_cell.length_b   1.000
_cell.length_c   1.000
_cell.angle_alpha   90.00
_cell.angle_beta   90.00
_cell.angle_gamma   90.00
#
_symmetry.space_group_name_H-M   'P 1'
#
loop_
_entity.id
_entity.type
_entity.pdbx_description
1 polymer ?
#
loop_
_entity_poly.entity_id
_entity_poly.type
_entity_poly.pdbx_seq_one_letter_code
_entity_poly.pdbx_strand_id
1 'polypeptide(L)'
;MKKIIKSLSQLSVLLVVLFLTSCQEEFEEIGGGEEEQTAIEVGSSTALLIENTSSNDGSYDNIVDGSSCIAVQFPYTVEVAGIQITIDSIADLKVIEELFDEVDDDEDILEFIFPITIILSDFTEVEIENKEALRELAADCIEGGDDDDIECIDFVYPITLFTFDVQNQQSGSVTVNSDREMRLFFKEKEAGELVSIDYPITLEKKDGTTVEITNNAQLAVTLRAAKDECDEDDDDDYNDDDFEDNKFIGYLIDCPWKLKEIKRNALNQTEQYFASSFDFKEDNLVVFTGGAGNTTNGEWSVDFTENGPVVVMNFTNYTDFSLSWRVYELEDGVIKFFSDNDNKIVLERNCSGESNCNVNAIAEVLGTCNWQIADASWDTDFDGIINFSNFNIHAYTEAGAFVDEGNWEVTTTGQIQFNALLSAQLENMLGAWNVVDCGDGRVKLMNEGGAYVVLEKDCELTLPTQDNFMALLVECEWIVDGMKAQGQEIENYLGNAFDFSQEGTMTFDVGAEVASAGEWTIGYNNAGELSLMLSALAEVDFNYEWAVDVLETNYLKLKVEEIGYELELVRVCAEDADSDILEIRNIMQGGQWNVTQYLENNTDRTAEFESLDFDFSANNDLAVSINNDPQRTGVWRSFRGYNGDLRVFFNLGIDETRYYLLTKAWYLTELSTERFKLVYEDEGMVRVVVFEKKA
;
A
#
# COMPACT_ATOMS: atom_id res chain seq x y z
N MET A 1 69.13 45.54 -47.38
CA MET A 1 68.28 45.49 -46.16
C MET A 1 66.83 45.90 -46.38
N LYS A 2 66.49 46.97 -47.11
CA LYS A 2 65.08 47.38 -47.34
C LYS A 2 64.17 46.36 -48.06
N LYS A 3 64.71 45.46 -48.90
CA LYS A 3 63.91 44.41 -49.56
C LYS A 3 63.61 43.20 -48.66
N ILE A 4 64.48 42.90 -47.69
CA ILE A 4 64.31 41.76 -46.78
C ILE A 4 63.27 42.08 -45.69
N ILE A 5 63.24 43.34 -45.22
CA ILE A 5 62.25 43.80 -44.23
C ILE A 5 60.83 43.84 -44.83
N LYS A 6 60.69 44.17 -46.12
CA LYS A 6 59.40 44.10 -46.83
C LYS A 6 58.90 42.67 -47.02
N SER A 7 59.83 41.73 -47.26
CA SER A 7 59.50 40.32 -47.41
C SER A 7 59.15 39.65 -46.07
N LEU A 8 59.80 40.02 -44.96
CA LEU A 8 59.44 39.53 -43.63
C LEU A 8 58.10 40.11 -43.14
N SER A 9 57.80 41.38 -43.46
CA SER A 9 56.52 42.01 -43.14
C SER A 9 55.34 41.35 -43.89
N GLN A 10 55.56 40.90 -45.12
CA GLN A 10 54.52 40.19 -45.89
C GLN A 10 54.32 38.74 -45.41
N LEU A 11 55.39 38.07 -44.96
CA LEU A 11 55.31 36.72 -44.42
C LEU A 11 54.64 36.70 -43.02
N SER A 12 54.86 37.74 -42.21
CA SER A 12 54.22 37.86 -40.88
C SER A 12 52.73 38.20 -40.97
N VAL A 13 52.28 38.88 -42.04
CA VAL A 13 50.85 39.13 -42.28
C VAL A 13 50.17 37.86 -42.83
N LEU A 14 50.88 37.07 -43.66
CA LEU A 14 50.34 35.81 -44.17
C LEU A 14 50.21 34.73 -43.08
N LEU A 15 51.11 34.73 -42.09
CA LEU A 15 51.06 33.78 -40.98
C LEU A 15 49.94 34.11 -39.97
N VAL A 16 49.59 35.39 -39.79
CA VAL A 16 48.48 35.82 -38.91
C VAL A 16 47.11 35.52 -39.53
N VAL A 17 47.00 35.55 -40.86
CA VAL A 17 45.75 35.15 -41.57
C VAL A 17 45.50 33.64 -41.50
N LEU A 18 46.53 32.82 -41.32
CA LEU A 18 46.42 31.36 -41.17
C LEU A 18 46.01 30.91 -39.75
N PHE A 19 45.96 31.81 -38.76
CA PHE A 19 45.43 31.53 -37.42
C PHE A 19 43.99 32.03 -37.20
N LEU A 20 43.35 32.58 -38.24
CA LEU A 20 41.94 33.00 -38.20
C LEU A 20 40.99 32.00 -38.91
N THR A 21 41.48 30.80 -39.24
CA THR A 21 40.63 29.68 -39.65
C THR A 21 40.47 28.72 -38.46
N SER A 22 39.83 29.22 -37.41
CA SER A 22 39.12 28.40 -36.43
C SER A 22 37.70 28.21 -36.99
N CYS A 23 37.13 27.03 -36.82
CA CYS A 23 35.90 26.55 -37.45
C CYS A 23 34.88 27.66 -37.71
N GLN A 24 34.63 27.94 -38.98
CA GLN A 24 33.39 28.58 -39.38
C GLN A 24 32.33 27.49 -39.17
N GLU A 25 31.53 27.61 -38.11
CA GLU A 25 30.22 26.96 -38.10
C GLU A 25 29.54 27.33 -39.41
N GLU A 26 29.05 26.31 -40.11
CA GLU A 26 28.48 26.41 -41.44
C GLU A 26 27.13 27.14 -41.33
N PHE A 27 27.16 28.46 -41.20
CA PHE A 27 25.98 29.29 -41.38
C PHE A 27 25.67 29.28 -42.87
N GLU A 28 24.64 28.52 -43.26
CA GLU A 28 23.97 28.73 -44.53
C GLU A 28 23.33 30.12 -44.52
N GLU A 29 24.00 31.08 -45.16
CA GLU A 29 23.40 32.37 -45.48
C GLU A 29 22.40 32.14 -46.62
N ILE A 30 21.16 31.77 -46.27
CA ILE A 30 20.07 31.61 -47.23
C ILE A 30 19.70 33.00 -47.76
N GLY A 31 20.22 33.34 -48.93
CA GLY A 31 19.94 34.59 -49.59
C GLY A 31 18.77 34.48 -50.57
N GLY A 32 17.64 35.14 -50.26
CA GLY A 32 16.66 35.54 -51.28
C GLY A 32 15.25 35.93 -50.80
N GLY A 33 15.06 37.18 -50.34
CA GLY A 33 13.73 37.78 -50.20
C GLY A 33 12.86 37.28 -49.04
N GLU A 34 11.78 38.02 -48.74
CA GLU A 34 10.91 37.79 -47.57
C GLU A 34 10.14 36.44 -47.61
N GLU A 35 10.07 35.77 -48.76
CA GLU A 35 9.38 34.47 -48.92
C GLU A 35 10.29 33.26 -48.64
N GLU A 36 11.61 33.34 -48.88
CA GLU A 36 12.55 32.23 -48.66
C GLU A 36 12.95 32.03 -47.19
N GLN A 37 12.68 33.00 -46.31
CA GLN A 37 12.94 32.88 -44.87
C GLN A 37 11.97 31.94 -44.13
N THR A 38 10.99 31.38 -44.83
CA THR A 38 9.94 30.54 -44.23
C THR A 38 10.11 29.05 -44.54
N ALA A 39 10.91 28.68 -45.55
CA ALA A 39 11.08 27.29 -45.97
C ALA A 39 12.31 26.65 -45.30
N ILE A 40 12.18 25.35 -45.02
CA ILE A 40 13.16 24.42 -44.47
C ILE A 40 13.32 23.35 -45.55
N GLU A 41 14.56 23.13 -46.00
CA GLU A 41 14.88 22.04 -46.92
C GLU A 41 15.04 20.74 -46.12
N VAL A 42 14.37 19.67 -46.54
CA VAL A 42 14.51 18.34 -45.92
C VAL A 42 15.96 17.87 -46.07
N GLY A 43 16.60 17.52 -44.95
CA GLY A 43 18.03 17.21 -44.86
C GLY A 43 18.95 18.43 -44.63
N SER A 44 18.41 19.64 -44.49
CA SER A 44 19.17 20.80 -44.01
C SER A 44 19.48 20.69 -42.52
N SER A 45 20.47 21.46 -42.03
CA SER A 45 20.82 21.48 -40.61
C SER A 45 19.65 21.80 -39.67
N THR A 46 18.70 22.65 -40.10
CA THR A 46 17.49 22.95 -39.32
C THR A 46 16.49 21.78 -39.33
N ALA A 47 16.38 21.06 -40.44
CA ALA A 47 15.55 19.86 -40.51
C ALA A 47 16.10 18.77 -39.58
N LEU A 48 17.42 18.54 -39.57
CA LEU A 48 18.06 17.58 -38.67
C LEU A 48 17.83 17.95 -37.20
N LEU A 49 17.92 19.23 -36.82
CA LEU A 49 17.62 19.64 -35.44
C LEU A 49 16.16 19.36 -35.07
N ILE A 50 15.21 19.61 -35.98
CA ILE A 50 13.80 19.29 -35.74
C ILE A 50 13.60 17.78 -35.62
N GLU A 51 14.25 17.00 -36.49
CA GLU A 51 14.23 15.55 -36.43
C GLU A 51 14.78 15.07 -35.08
N ASN A 52 15.97 15.50 -34.66
CA ASN A 52 16.62 15.09 -33.43
C ASN A 52 15.83 15.48 -32.17
N THR A 53 15.28 16.70 -32.12
CA THR A 53 14.38 17.12 -31.04
C THR A 53 13.04 16.38 -31.02
N SER A 54 12.70 15.65 -32.08
CA SER A 54 11.49 14.81 -32.13
C SER A 54 11.83 13.33 -32.26
N SER A 55 13.06 12.93 -31.89
CA SER A 55 13.45 11.53 -31.77
C SER A 55 12.67 10.85 -30.64
N ASN A 56 12.60 9.52 -30.72
CA ASN A 56 12.25 8.72 -29.54
C ASN A 56 13.55 8.43 -28.80
N ASP A 57 13.79 9.16 -27.72
CA ASP A 57 14.84 8.93 -26.71
C ASP A 57 14.95 7.42 -26.39
N GLY A 58 14.06 6.92 -25.52
CA GLY A 58 14.00 5.51 -25.17
C GLY A 58 14.56 5.19 -23.79
N SER A 59 15.26 6.12 -23.15
CA SER A 59 15.85 5.97 -21.81
C SER A 59 14.86 5.57 -20.72
N TYR A 60 13.58 5.94 -20.87
CA TYR A 60 12.54 5.72 -19.86
C TYR A 60 12.33 4.25 -19.46
N ASP A 61 12.79 3.28 -20.24
CA ASP A 61 12.74 1.85 -19.91
C ASP A 61 14.11 1.14 -19.87
N ASN A 62 15.20 1.89 -19.70
CA ASN A 62 16.57 1.39 -19.47
C ASN A 62 16.63 0.27 -18.42
N ILE A 63 15.78 0.35 -17.38
CA ILE A 63 15.68 -0.67 -16.32
C ILE A 63 15.36 -2.07 -16.84
N VAL A 64 14.70 -2.20 -17.99
CA VAL A 64 14.35 -3.50 -18.56
C VAL A 64 15.23 -3.94 -19.71
N ASP A 65 15.66 -3.02 -20.58
CA ASP A 65 16.37 -3.35 -21.82
C ASP A 65 17.86 -2.97 -21.84
N GLY A 66 18.26 -2.09 -20.92
CA GLY A 66 19.65 -1.65 -20.69
C GLY A 66 20.22 -0.90 -21.88
N SER A 67 19.48 0.07 -22.42
CA SER A 67 19.85 0.77 -23.65
C SER A 67 19.11 2.09 -23.80
N SER A 68 19.81 3.23 -23.77
CA SER A 68 19.17 4.55 -23.86
C SER A 68 18.41 4.81 -25.17
N CYS A 69 18.89 4.28 -26.30
CA CYS A 69 18.43 4.71 -27.62
C CYS A 69 17.25 3.91 -28.24
N ILE A 70 16.66 2.98 -27.47
CA ILE A 70 15.54 2.14 -27.90
C ILE A 70 14.52 2.03 -26.78
N ALA A 71 13.27 1.72 -27.11
CA ALA A 71 12.24 1.49 -26.11
C ALA A 71 11.37 0.27 -26.39
N VAL A 72 10.94 -0.44 -25.36
CA VAL A 72 10.04 -1.60 -25.51
C VAL A 72 8.58 -1.16 -25.59
N GLN A 73 7.91 -1.52 -26.68
CA GLN A 73 6.50 -1.21 -26.88
C GLN A 73 5.61 -1.98 -25.91
N PHE A 74 4.86 -1.27 -25.06
CA PHE A 74 3.84 -1.88 -24.21
C PHE A 74 2.71 -2.55 -25.01
N PRO A 75 2.14 -3.67 -24.51
CA PRO A 75 2.54 -4.37 -23.30
C PRO A 75 3.56 -5.48 -23.54
N TYR A 76 4.42 -5.75 -22.55
CA TYR A 76 5.34 -6.88 -22.56
C TYR A 76 5.40 -7.57 -21.19
N THR A 77 6.10 -8.70 -21.11
CA THR A 77 6.21 -9.47 -19.86
C THR A 77 7.67 -9.75 -19.56
N VAL A 78 8.05 -9.52 -18.32
CA VAL A 78 9.39 -9.82 -17.78
C VAL A 78 9.28 -10.86 -16.67
N GLU A 79 10.33 -11.64 -16.50
CA GLU A 79 10.51 -12.55 -15.36
C GLU A 79 11.62 -12.00 -14.47
N VAL A 80 11.28 -11.68 -13.23
CA VAL A 80 12.19 -11.20 -12.18
C VAL A 80 12.14 -12.18 -11.02
N ALA A 81 13.28 -12.76 -10.62
CA ALA A 81 13.39 -13.74 -9.54
C ALA A 81 12.38 -14.93 -9.62
N GLY A 82 11.95 -15.31 -10.84
CA GLY A 82 10.98 -16.39 -11.09
C GLY A 82 9.50 -15.98 -11.01
N ILE A 83 9.22 -14.68 -10.86
CA ILE A 83 7.87 -14.09 -10.90
C ILE A 83 7.69 -13.40 -12.26
N GLN A 84 6.57 -13.70 -12.93
CA GLN A 84 6.22 -13.04 -14.19
C GLN A 84 5.39 -11.79 -13.92
N ILE A 85 5.85 -10.67 -14.46
CA ILE A 85 5.25 -9.35 -14.31
C ILE A 85 4.92 -8.83 -15.70
N THR A 86 3.67 -8.41 -15.90
CA THR A 86 3.25 -7.74 -17.13
C THR A 86 3.43 -6.25 -16.95
N ILE A 87 4.14 -5.62 -17.88
CA ILE A 87 4.36 -4.18 -17.93
C ILE A 87 3.44 -3.63 -19.02
N ASP A 88 2.38 -2.94 -18.61
CA ASP A 88 1.35 -2.38 -19.50
C ASP A 88 1.53 -0.86 -19.65
N SER A 89 2.36 -0.23 -18.81
CA SER A 89 2.58 1.21 -18.78
C SER A 89 3.92 1.59 -18.12
N ILE A 90 4.35 2.85 -18.31
CA ILE A 90 5.52 3.43 -17.62
C ILE A 90 5.39 3.33 -16.09
N ALA A 91 4.18 3.45 -15.54
CA ALA A 91 3.97 3.34 -14.10
C ALA A 91 4.33 1.95 -13.54
N ASP A 92 4.26 0.91 -14.38
CA ASP A 92 4.60 -0.46 -13.97
C ASP A 92 6.13 -0.67 -13.92
N LEU A 93 6.94 0.20 -14.53
CA LEU A 93 8.41 0.15 -14.44
C LEU A 93 8.90 0.43 -13.01
N LYS A 94 8.21 1.30 -12.27
CA LYS A 94 8.49 1.55 -10.85
C LYS A 94 8.36 0.32 -9.97
N VAL A 95 7.49 -0.62 -10.36
CA VAL A 95 7.35 -1.89 -9.64
C VAL A 95 8.60 -2.75 -9.82
N ILE A 96 9.26 -2.68 -10.97
CA ILE A 96 10.52 -3.39 -11.22
C ILE A 96 11.62 -2.78 -10.36
N GLU A 97 11.69 -1.46 -10.31
CA GLU A 97 12.63 -0.70 -9.47
C GLU A 97 12.49 -1.06 -7.98
N GLU A 98 11.26 -1.01 -7.44
CA GLU A 98 10.97 -1.42 -6.07
C GLU A 98 11.37 -2.88 -5.78
N LEU A 99 11.22 -3.78 -6.77
CA LEU A 99 11.60 -5.18 -6.61
C LEU A 99 13.11 -5.41 -6.62
N PHE A 100 13.87 -4.64 -7.40
CA PHE A 100 15.34 -4.70 -7.40
C PHE A 100 15.88 -4.15 -6.07
N ASP A 101 15.29 -3.07 -5.54
CA ASP A 101 15.66 -2.47 -4.26
C ASP A 101 15.46 -3.38 -3.04
N GLU A 102 14.51 -4.31 -3.11
CA GLU A 102 14.25 -5.28 -2.04
C GLU A 102 15.27 -6.43 -2.00
N VAL A 103 16.04 -6.65 -3.07
CA VAL A 103 16.88 -7.86 -3.27
C VAL A 103 18.35 -7.50 -3.54
N ASP A 104 19.00 -6.84 -2.57
CA ASP A 104 20.40 -6.33 -2.63
C ASP A 104 21.54 -7.33 -2.92
N ASP A 105 21.29 -8.65 -3.07
CA ASP A 105 22.35 -9.68 -3.03
C ASP A 105 22.44 -10.60 -4.27
N ASP A 106 21.55 -10.49 -5.25
CA ASP A 106 21.54 -11.37 -6.42
C ASP A 106 21.88 -10.59 -7.70
N GLU A 107 22.55 -11.23 -8.67
CA GLU A 107 22.61 -10.68 -10.04
C GLU A 107 21.15 -10.51 -10.49
N ASP A 108 20.66 -9.27 -10.60
CA ASP A 108 19.29 -8.94 -11.01
C ASP A 108 19.06 -9.40 -12.46
N ILE A 109 18.71 -10.68 -12.60
CA ILE A 109 18.45 -11.29 -13.89
C ILE A 109 16.97 -11.04 -14.20
N LEU A 110 16.73 -9.93 -14.90
CA LEU A 110 15.49 -9.71 -15.63
C LEU A 110 15.56 -10.44 -16.97
N GLU A 111 14.54 -11.25 -17.27
CA GLU A 111 14.40 -11.90 -18.56
C GLU A 111 13.06 -11.58 -19.23
N PHE A 112 13.11 -10.97 -20.42
CA PHE A 112 11.92 -10.81 -21.25
C PHE A 112 11.33 -12.15 -21.71
N ILE A 113 10.00 -12.21 -21.76
CA ILE A 113 9.26 -13.23 -22.47
C ILE A 113 9.06 -12.80 -23.91
N PHE A 114 9.90 -13.32 -24.80
CA PHE A 114 9.85 -13.04 -26.24
C PHE A 114 8.66 -13.72 -26.95
N PRO A 115 8.19 -13.17 -28.09
CA PRO A 115 8.72 -11.98 -28.78
C PRO A 115 8.26 -10.65 -28.15
N ILE A 116 9.08 -9.62 -28.29
CA ILE A 116 8.78 -8.23 -27.90
C ILE A 116 8.89 -7.30 -29.12
N THR A 117 8.27 -6.13 -29.07
CA THR A 117 8.44 -5.10 -30.11
C THR A 117 9.23 -3.94 -29.52
N ILE A 118 10.24 -3.48 -30.25
CA ILE A 118 11.07 -2.34 -29.88
C ILE A 118 10.79 -1.18 -30.83
N ILE A 119 10.79 0.03 -30.28
CA ILE A 119 10.67 1.30 -30.99
C ILE A 119 12.07 1.93 -31.03
N LEU A 120 12.59 2.19 -32.23
CA LEU A 120 13.86 2.89 -32.42
C LEU A 120 13.65 4.41 -32.36
N SER A 121 14.75 5.18 -32.28
CA SER A 121 14.74 6.66 -32.30
C SER A 121 13.98 7.31 -33.47
N ASP A 122 13.81 6.61 -34.58
CA ASP A 122 13.04 7.07 -35.75
C ASP A 122 11.59 6.54 -35.80
N PHE A 123 11.07 6.06 -34.67
CA PHE A 123 9.77 5.39 -34.47
C PHE A 123 9.55 4.15 -35.35
N THR A 124 10.62 3.53 -35.86
CA THR A 124 10.51 2.22 -36.51
C THR A 124 10.25 1.15 -35.46
N GLU A 125 9.21 0.36 -35.67
CA GLU A 125 8.88 -0.80 -34.84
C GLU A 125 9.61 -2.05 -35.38
N VAL A 126 10.35 -2.74 -34.51
CA VAL A 126 11.11 -3.96 -34.81
C VAL A 126 10.69 -5.08 -33.86
N GLU A 127 10.26 -6.22 -34.41
CA GLU A 127 9.95 -7.41 -33.62
C GLU A 127 11.23 -8.18 -33.28
N ILE A 128 11.49 -8.37 -31.99
CA ILE A 128 12.64 -9.08 -31.45
C ILE A 128 12.19 -10.43 -30.90
N GLU A 129 12.84 -11.49 -31.39
CA GLU A 129 12.44 -12.88 -31.16
C GLU A 129 13.18 -13.56 -30.00
N ASN A 130 14.28 -12.97 -29.52
CA ASN A 130 15.13 -13.53 -28.46
C ASN A 130 16.10 -12.49 -27.87
N LYS A 131 16.67 -12.86 -26.71
CA LYS A 131 17.61 -12.05 -25.93
C LYS A 131 18.88 -11.67 -26.69
N GLU A 132 19.40 -12.57 -27.53
CA GLU A 132 20.59 -12.29 -28.34
C GLU A 132 20.34 -11.19 -29.37
N ALA A 133 19.16 -11.17 -29.99
CA ALA A 133 18.79 -10.14 -30.95
C ALA A 133 18.56 -8.77 -30.27
N LEU A 134 17.97 -8.73 -29.07
CA LEU A 134 17.87 -7.51 -28.27
C LEU A 134 19.26 -6.96 -27.95
N ARG A 135 20.17 -7.80 -27.44
CA ARG A 135 21.53 -7.39 -27.07
C ARG A 135 22.37 -6.89 -28.24
N GLU A 136 22.19 -7.47 -29.43
CA GLU A 136 22.89 -7.01 -30.63
C GLU A 136 22.40 -5.62 -31.05
N LEU A 137 21.11 -5.33 -30.85
CA LEU A 137 20.53 -4.01 -31.13
C LEU A 137 20.94 -2.97 -30.09
N ALA A 138 20.83 -3.29 -28.79
CA ALA A 138 21.25 -2.41 -27.70
C ALA A 138 22.74 -2.05 -27.79
N ALA A 139 23.60 -2.98 -28.22
CA ALA A 139 25.04 -2.72 -28.39
C ALA A 139 25.39 -1.70 -29.49
N ASP A 140 24.42 -1.31 -30.34
CA ASP A 140 24.58 -0.24 -31.33
C ASP A 140 24.25 1.15 -30.74
N CYS A 141 23.67 1.23 -29.54
CA CYS A 141 23.42 2.49 -28.83
C CYS A 141 24.72 3.11 -28.29
N ILE A 142 24.72 4.44 -28.16
CA ILE A 142 25.86 5.22 -27.68
C ILE A 142 25.55 5.66 -26.25
N GLU A 143 25.90 4.82 -25.29
CA GLU A 143 25.69 5.15 -23.87
C GLU A 143 26.64 6.27 -23.38
N GLY A 144 26.12 7.23 -22.64
CA GLY A 144 26.88 8.27 -21.91
C GLY A 144 26.94 9.65 -22.58
N GLY A 145 25.90 10.08 -23.30
CA GLY A 145 25.66 11.50 -23.61
C GLY A 145 26.23 12.03 -24.93
N ASP A 146 26.71 11.15 -25.82
CA ASP A 146 27.44 11.54 -27.05
C ASP A 146 26.66 11.11 -28.31
N ASP A 147 25.33 11.10 -28.23
CA ASP A 147 24.43 10.78 -29.33
C ASP A 147 23.91 12.04 -30.07
N ASP A 148 22.97 11.86 -31.00
CA ASP A 148 22.48 12.96 -31.85
C ASP A 148 21.15 13.55 -31.36
N ASP A 149 20.51 13.01 -30.33
CA ASP A 149 19.22 13.43 -29.77
C ASP A 149 19.32 14.84 -29.19
N ILE A 150 18.15 15.43 -28.95
CA ILE A 150 18.07 16.70 -28.24
C ILE A 150 16.84 16.61 -27.34
N GLU A 151 17.07 16.40 -26.05
CA GLU A 151 16.00 16.06 -25.10
C GLU A 151 15.72 17.18 -24.11
N CYS A 152 16.68 18.06 -23.93
CA CYS A 152 16.56 19.20 -23.02
C CYS A 152 15.47 20.22 -23.43
N ILE A 153 14.83 20.04 -24.58
CA ILE A 153 13.76 20.91 -25.08
C ILE A 153 12.77 20.15 -25.97
N ASP A 154 11.48 20.39 -25.77
CA ASP A 154 10.38 19.75 -26.49
C ASP A 154 9.54 20.71 -27.32
N PHE A 155 8.89 20.18 -28.35
CA PHE A 155 7.87 20.90 -29.12
C PHE A 155 6.51 20.89 -28.40
N VAL A 156 5.90 22.07 -28.26
CA VAL A 156 4.50 22.16 -27.80
C VAL A 156 3.56 22.00 -29.00
N TYR A 157 2.91 20.85 -29.07
CA TYR A 157 1.93 20.51 -30.11
C TYR A 157 0.53 21.12 -29.86
N PRO A 158 -0.30 21.28 -30.91
CA PRO A 158 -0.09 20.88 -32.31
C PRO A 158 0.67 21.92 -33.15
N ILE A 159 1.42 21.46 -34.16
CA ILE A 159 2.18 22.30 -35.09
C ILE A 159 1.67 22.09 -36.52
N THR A 160 1.45 23.19 -37.25
CA THR A 160 1.04 23.12 -38.66
C THR A 160 2.24 23.33 -39.59
N LEU A 161 2.41 22.40 -40.51
CA LEU A 161 3.45 22.37 -41.53
C LEU A 161 2.82 22.62 -42.91
N PHE A 162 3.45 23.45 -43.73
CA PHE A 162 3.10 23.66 -45.13
C PHE A 162 4.05 22.89 -46.04
N THR A 163 3.50 22.25 -47.07
CA THR A 163 4.25 21.49 -48.09
C THR A 163 4.29 22.26 -49.40
N PHE A 164 5.28 21.99 -50.25
CA PHE A 164 5.47 22.66 -51.53
C PHE A 164 5.59 21.65 -52.68
N ASP A 165 5.13 22.03 -53.88
CA ASP A 165 5.30 21.23 -55.08
C ASP A 165 6.67 21.44 -55.74
N VAL A 166 6.94 20.69 -56.82
CA VAL A 166 8.20 20.77 -57.60
C VAL A 166 8.45 22.15 -58.26
N GLN A 167 7.50 23.08 -58.19
CA GLN A 167 7.64 24.47 -58.65
C GLN A 167 7.76 25.45 -57.48
N ASN A 168 7.99 24.95 -56.26
CA ASN A 168 8.06 25.69 -55.01
C ASN A 168 6.77 26.47 -54.69
N GLN A 169 5.62 25.98 -55.14
CA GLN A 169 4.32 26.53 -54.76
C GLN A 169 3.73 25.70 -53.63
N GLN A 170 3.17 26.37 -52.62
CA GLN A 170 2.52 25.69 -51.50
C GLN A 170 1.43 24.73 -52.02
N SER A 171 1.60 23.44 -51.78
CA SER A 171 0.75 22.36 -52.25
C SER A 171 -0.30 21.93 -51.22
N GLY A 172 -0.05 22.17 -49.93
CA GLY A 172 -0.96 21.78 -48.85
C GLY A 172 -0.46 22.16 -47.46
N SER A 173 -1.18 21.70 -46.45
CA SER A 173 -0.82 21.81 -45.03
C SER A 173 -1.09 20.48 -44.31
N VAL A 174 -0.26 20.15 -43.34
CA VAL A 174 -0.38 19.00 -42.44
C VAL A 174 -0.24 19.51 -41.03
N THR A 175 -1.10 19.08 -40.10
CA THR A 175 -0.95 19.40 -38.68
C THR A 175 -0.47 18.15 -37.98
N VAL A 176 0.67 18.25 -37.29
CA VAL A 176 1.24 17.20 -36.45
C VAL A 176 0.90 17.48 -34.99
N ASN A 177 0.64 16.42 -34.22
CA ASN A 177 0.12 16.47 -32.85
C ASN A 177 1.07 15.82 -31.83
N SER A 178 2.19 15.26 -32.27
CA SER A 178 3.22 14.64 -31.44
C SER A 178 4.56 14.54 -32.18
N ASP A 179 5.64 14.27 -31.46
CA ASP A 179 6.97 14.04 -32.03
C ASP A 179 6.99 12.88 -33.01
N ARG A 180 6.27 11.80 -32.70
CA ARG A 180 6.04 10.70 -33.65
C ARG A 180 5.47 11.18 -34.99
N GLU A 181 4.46 12.06 -34.96
CA GLU A 181 3.89 12.59 -36.21
C GLU A 181 4.85 13.55 -36.93
N MET A 182 5.64 14.33 -36.19
CA MET A 182 6.68 15.21 -36.73
C MET A 182 7.80 14.40 -37.41
N ARG A 183 8.39 13.44 -36.70
CA ARG A 183 9.47 12.57 -37.17
C ARG A 183 9.05 11.77 -38.40
N LEU A 184 7.86 11.16 -38.38
CA LEU A 184 7.33 10.43 -39.54
C LEU A 184 7.04 11.36 -40.74
N PHE A 185 6.59 12.60 -40.49
CA PHE A 185 6.34 13.56 -41.56
C PHE A 185 7.62 13.86 -42.36
N PHE A 186 8.74 14.09 -41.69
CA PHE A 186 10.04 14.33 -42.34
C PHE A 186 10.60 13.06 -43.00
N LYS A 187 10.49 11.89 -42.34
CA LYS A 187 10.93 10.59 -42.87
C LYS A 187 10.25 10.20 -44.19
N GLU A 188 9.00 10.59 -44.40
CA GLU A 188 8.25 10.32 -45.63
C GLU A 188 8.61 11.25 -46.81
N LYS A 189 9.47 12.26 -46.62
CA LYS A 189 9.82 13.26 -47.64
C LYS A 189 11.15 12.93 -48.31
N GLU A 190 11.28 13.27 -49.60
CA GLU A 190 12.58 13.16 -50.27
C GLU A 190 13.51 14.32 -49.88
N ALA A 191 14.81 14.04 -49.75
CA ALA A 191 15.82 15.07 -49.49
C ALA A 191 15.76 16.17 -50.56
N GLY A 192 15.77 17.43 -50.13
CA GLY A 192 15.61 18.59 -51.00
C GLY A 192 14.17 19.07 -51.20
N GLU A 193 13.16 18.36 -50.66
CA GLU A 193 11.80 18.91 -50.58
C GLU A 193 11.74 20.10 -49.60
N LEU A 194 10.84 21.05 -49.86
CA LEU A 194 10.65 22.22 -48.99
C LEU A 194 9.45 22.01 -48.07
N VAL A 195 9.64 22.39 -46.81
CA VAL A 195 8.63 22.40 -45.74
C VAL A 195 8.64 23.77 -45.08
N SER A 196 7.51 24.27 -44.59
CA SER A 196 7.47 25.51 -43.81
C SER A 196 6.64 25.29 -42.55
N ILE A 197 6.99 25.96 -41.45
CA ILE A 197 6.25 25.90 -40.19
C ILE A 197 5.33 27.12 -40.09
N ASP A 198 4.08 26.91 -39.67
CA ASP A 198 3.14 27.99 -39.35
C ASP A 198 3.51 28.63 -38.00
N TYR A 199 4.36 29.65 -38.05
CA TYR A 199 4.79 30.39 -36.86
C TYR A 199 3.71 31.36 -36.33
N PRO A 200 3.72 31.68 -35.03
CA PRO A 200 4.68 31.23 -34.01
C PRO A 200 4.38 29.82 -33.46
N ILE A 201 5.45 29.13 -33.02
CA ILE A 201 5.37 27.87 -32.26
C ILE A 201 5.96 28.06 -30.87
N THR A 202 5.68 27.15 -29.94
CA THR A 202 6.22 27.18 -28.58
C THR A 202 7.08 25.95 -28.35
N LEU A 203 8.22 26.15 -27.68
CA LEU A 203 9.06 25.08 -27.14
C LEU A 203 9.01 25.12 -25.62
N GLU A 204 9.18 23.99 -24.97
CA GLU A 204 9.25 23.83 -23.51
C GLU A 204 10.57 23.16 -23.13
N LYS A 205 11.30 23.69 -22.15
CA LYS A 205 12.57 23.10 -21.68
C LYS A 205 12.32 22.06 -20.58
N LYS A 206 13.31 21.19 -20.25
CA LYS A 206 13.25 20.23 -19.12
C LYS A 206 12.86 20.90 -17.78
N ASP A 207 13.19 22.18 -17.56
CA ASP A 207 12.81 22.95 -16.37
C ASP A 207 11.36 23.51 -16.37
N GLY A 208 10.56 23.22 -17.39
CA GLY A 208 9.17 23.69 -17.56
C GLY A 208 9.05 25.13 -18.06
N THR A 209 10.15 25.80 -18.40
CA THR A 209 10.10 27.14 -19.00
C THR A 209 9.77 27.07 -20.49
N THR A 210 8.97 28.02 -20.97
CA THR A 210 8.51 28.05 -22.37
C THR A 210 9.16 29.18 -23.18
N VAL A 211 9.45 28.89 -24.46
CA VAL A 211 10.08 29.81 -25.41
C VAL A 211 9.23 29.91 -26.67
N GLU A 212 8.77 31.13 -27.01
CA GLU A 212 8.05 31.39 -28.26
C GLU A 212 9.04 31.57 -29.43
N ILE A 213 8.87 30.78 -30.48
CA ILE A 213 9.68 30.79 -31.69
C ILE A 213 8.89 31.37 -32.85
N THR A 214 9.49 32.34 -33.55
CA THR A 214 8.79 33.13 -34.60
C THR A 214 9.34 32.91 -36.01
N ASN A 215 10.47 32.21 -36.17
CA ASN A 215 11.12 31.94 -37.45
C ASN A 215 12.17 30.82 -37.36
N ASN A 216 12.60 30.30 -38.52
CA ASN A 216 13.55 29.19 -38.64
C ASN A 216 14.94 29.49 -38.02
N ALA A 217 15.41 30.74 -38.09
CA ALA A 217 16.71 31.11 -37.54
C ALA A 217 16.69 31.08 -36.00
N GLN A 218 15.60 31.56 -35.40
CA GLN A 218 15.38 31.46 -33.96
C GLN A 218 15.27 29.99 -33.53
N LEU A 219 14.50 29.18 -34.28
CA LEU A 219 14.34 27.75 -34.00
C LEU A 219 15.70 27.04 -33.94
N ALA A 220 16.51 27.17 -34.99
CA ALA A 220 17.78 26.47 -35.11
C ALA A 220 18.83 26.90 -34.08
N VAL A 221 18.75 28.13 -33.56
CA VAL A 221 19.64 28.59 -32.47
C VAL A 221 19.16 28.04 -31.13
N THR A 222 17.85 28.05 -30.88
CA THR A 222 17.30 27.54 -29.62
C THR A 222 17.55 26.04 -29.47
N LEU A 223 17.29 25.23 -30.50
CA LEU A 223 17.51 23.78 -30.42
C LEU A 223 18.99 23.42 -30.23
N ARG A 224 19.92 24.05 -30.97
CA ARG A 224 21.36 23.82 -30.78
C ARG A 224 21.87 24.22 -29.40
N ALA A 225 21.29 25.28 -28.81
CA ALA A 225 21.70 25.73 -27.50
C ALA A 225 21.21 24.76 -26.41
N ALA A 226 20.09 24.08 -26.62
CA ALA A 226 19.51 23.17 -25.66
C ALA A 226 20.29 21.86 -25.50
N LYS A 227 21.00 21.40 -26.54
CA LYS A 227 21.71 20.10 -26.54
C LYS A 227 22.55 19.84 -25.28
N ASP A 228 23.26 20.85 -24.77
CA ASP A 228 24.14 20.67 -23.60
C ASP A 228 23.57 21.37 -22.33
N GLU A 229 22.26 21.62 -22.26
CA GLU A 229 21.64 22.39 -21.15
C GLU A 229 21.17 21.54 -19.96
N CYS A 230 21.01 20.24 -20.15
CA CYS A 230 20.56 19.29 -19.13
C CYS A 230 21.30 17.95 -19.28
N ASP A 231 21.12 17.04 -18.33
CA ASP A 231 21.46 15.64 -18.54
C ASP A 231 20.38 14.99 -19.43
N GLU A 232 20.81 14.24 -20.44
CA GLU A 232 19.95 13.59 -21.44
C GLU A 232 19.69 12.11 -21.07
N ASP A 233 20.00 11.70 -19.83
CA ASP A 233 19.73 10.35 -19.28
C ASP A 233 20.23 9.21 -20.22
N ASP A 234 21.35 9.50 -20.91
CA ASP A 234 21.88 8.75 -22.05
C ASP A 234 22.76 7.55 -21.65
N ASP A 235 22.92 7.24 -20.37
CA ASP A 235 23.63 6.05 -19.91
C ASP A 235 22.67 4.90 -19.53
N ASP A 236 23.15 3.66 -19.65
CA ASP A 236 22.39 2.44 -19.32
C ASP A 236 22.24 2.21 -17.80
N ASP A 237 22.42 3.30 -17.06
CA ASP A 237 22.38 3.44 -15.63
C ASP A 237 20.91 3.56 -15.17
N TYR A 238 20.27 2.43 -14.87
CA TYR A 238 18.90 2.45 -14.33
C TYR A 238 18.81 2.93 -12.87
N ASN A 239 19.94 3.26 -12.21
CA ASN A 239 19.98 3.79 -10.85
C ASN A 239 20.29 5.29 -10.85
N ASP A 240 20.14 5.96 -12.00
CA ASP A 240 20.67 7.28 -12.25
C ASP A 240 19.92 8.37 -11.47
N ASP A 241 20.41 8.60 -10.27
CA ASP A 241 20.44 9.92 -9.69
C ASP A 241 21.64 10.67 -10.29
N ASP A 242 21.41 11.45 -11.34
CA ASP A 242 22.39 12.29 -12.01
C ASP A 242 22.82 13.49 -11.14
N PHE A 243 23.56 13.22 -10.07
CA PHE A 243 24.00 14.24 -9.13
C PHE A 243 25.04 15.17 -9.76
N GLU A 244 24.61 16.22 -10.46
CA GLU A 244 25.52 17.30 -10.83
C GLU A 244 26.24 17.84 -9.57
N ASP A 245 27.57 17.69 -9.52
CA ASP A 245 28.47 17.91 -8.36
C ASP A 245 28.17 19.18 -7.53
N ASN A 246 27.69 20.25 -8.17
CA ASN A 246 27.43 21.53 -7.52
C ASN A 246 25.97 21.72 -7.07
N LYS A 247 25.01 21.00 -7.68
CA LYS A 247 23.58 21.07 -7.34
C LYS A 247 23.28 20.21 -6.11
N PHE A 248 23.89 19.03 -5.98
CA PHE A 248 23.65 18.11 -4.86
C PHE A 248 23.97 18.73 -3.49
N ILE A 249 25.13 19.37 -3.35
CA ILE A 249 25.51 20.03 -2.09
C ILE A 249 24.50 21.13 -1.74
N GLY A 250 24.08 21.92 -2.74
CA GLY A 250 23.05 22.93 -2.58
C GLY A 250 21.72 22.33 -2.12
N TYR A 251 21.31 21.22 -2.73
CA TYR A 251 20.09 20.50 -2.40
C TYR A 251 20.11 19.95 -0.96
N LEU A 252 21.23 19.36 -0.54
CA LEU A 252 21.38 18.78 0.80
C LEU A 252 21.33 19.85 1.92
N ILE A 253 21.84 21.06 1.65
CA ILE A 253 21.87 22.17 2.64
C ILE A 253 20.65 23.10 2.58
N ASP A 254 19.82 23.02 1.54
CA ASP A 254 18.70 23.95 1.34
C ASP A 254 17.67 23.85 2.47
N CYS A 255 17.44 22.62 2.96
CA CYS A 255 16.47 22.32 4.02
C CYS A 255 16.97 21.27 5.01
N PRO A 256 16.47 21.27 6.27
CA PRO A 256 16.62 20.13 7.17
C PRO A 256 15.94 18.88 6.62
N TRP A 257 16.37 17.72 7.12
CA TRP A 257 15.94 16.39 6.72
C TRP A 257 15.43 15.61 7.92
N LYS A 258 14.24 15.02 7.83
CA LYS A 258 13.67 14.13 8.84
C LYS A 258 14.10 12.70 8.56
N LEU A 259 14.51 11.97 9.60
CA LEU A 259 14.81 10.55 9.49
C LEU A 259 13.51 9.74 9.33
N LYS A 260 13.42 8.97 8.25
CA LYS A 260 12.31 8.04 7.97
C LYS A 260 12.66 6.61 8.33
N GLU A 261 13.82 6.16 7.88
CA GLU A 261 14.29 4.80 8.13
C GLU A 261 15.77 4.81 8.51
N ILE A 262 16.14 3.91 9.41
CA ILE A 262 17.54 3.52 9.60
C ILE A 262 17.65 2.04 9.90
N LYS A 263 18.53 1.37 9.14
CA LYS A 263 19.03 0.03 9.40
C LYS A 263 20.52 0.11 9.72
N ARG A 264 20.94 -0.61 10.77
CA ARG A 264 22.34 -0.76 11.14
C ARG A 264 22.73 -2.21 11.28
N ASN A 265 23.67 -2.67 10.45
CA ASN A 265 24.10 -4.06 10.34
C ASN A 265 22.90 -5.01 10.13
N ALA A 266 22.05 -4.71 9.14
CA ALA A 266 20.80 -5.41 8.83
C ALA A 266 19.73 -5.40 9.95
N LEU A 267 19.87 -4.57 10.99
CA LEU A 267 18.87 -4.44 12.06
C LEU A 267 18.13 -3.11 11.94
N ASN A 268 16.80 -3.17 11.89
CA ASN A 268 15.95 -1.98 11.92
C ASN A 268 16.10 -1.25 13.27
N GLN A 269 16.44 0.03 13.19
CA GLN A 269 16.64 0.93 14.32
C GLN A 269 15.76 2.20 14.20
N THR A 270 14.81 2.21 13.28
CA THR A 270 13.97 3.37 12.99
C THR A 270 13.23 3.86 14.23
N GLU A 271 12.68 2.96 15.04
CA GLU A 271 11.93 3.34 16.24
C GLU A 271 12.75 4.14 17.26
N GLN A 272 14.00 3.75 17.51
CA GLN A 272 14.84 4.44 18.51
C GLN A 272 15.27 5.84 18.06
N TYR A 273 15.29 6.09 16.75
CA TYR A 273 15.66 7.37 16.17
C TYR A 273 14.45 8.12 15.58
N PHE A 274 13.25 7.66 15.86
CA PHE A 274 12.03 8.31 15.43
C PHE A 274 12.01 9.80 15.83
N ALA A 275 11.45 10.64 14.96
CA ALA A 275 11.41 12.09 15.11
C ALA A 275 12.78 12.79 15.03
N SER A 276 13.86 12.07 14.70
CA SER A 276 15.16 12.70 14.55
C SER A 276 15.29 13.44 13.23
N SER A 277 16.12 14.48 13.21
CA SER A 277 16.40 15.24 12.00
C SER A 277 17.86 15.62 11.87
N PHE A 278 18.27 15.87 10.63
CA PHE A 278 19.59 16.31 10.23
C PHE A 278 19.46 17.66 9.54
N ASP A 279 20.26 18.63 9.94
CA ASP A 279 20.33 19.94 9.30
C ASP A 279 21.76 20.17 8.83
N PHE A 280 22.00 19.89 7.55
CA PHE A 280 23.29 20.06 6.90
C PHE A 280 23.52 21.54 6.60
N LYS A 281 24.67 22.07 7.02
CA LYS A 281 25.05 23.47 6.84
C LYS A 281 26.33 23.58 6.03
N GLU A 282 26.52 24.77 5.46
CA GLU A 282 27.82 25.24 4.99
C GLU A 282 28.89 25.07 6.10
N ASP A 283 30.18 25.01 5.71
CA ASP A 283 31.34 24.76 6.59
C ASP A 283 31.43 23.36 7.21
N ASN A 284 30.91 22.31 6.54
CA ASN A 284 31.02 20.91 6.95
C ASN A 284 30.36 20.60 8.32
N LEU A 285 29.36 21.39 8.72
CA LEU A 285 28.62 21.22 9.98
C LEU A 285 27.27 20.55 9.71
N VAL A 286 26.95 19.49 10.45
CA VAL A 286 25.61 18.87 10.46
C VAL A 286 25.05 18.93 11.88
N VAL A 287 23.82 19.42 12.03
CA VAL A 287 23.12 19.44 13.33
C VAL A 287 22.15 18.28 13.37
N PHE A 288 22.38 17.34 14.27
CA PHE A 288 21.44 16.27 14.56
C PHE A 288 20.52 16.68 15.72
N THR A 289 19.22 16.54 15.51
CA THR A 289 18.20 16.70 16.56
C THR A 289 17.60 15.35 16.83
N GLY A 290 17.75 14.82 18.04
CA GLY A 290 17.10 13.56 18.43
C GLY A 290 15.61 13.76 18.74
N GLY A 291 14.83 12.68 18.78
CA GLY A 291 13.38 12.75 19.01
C GLY A 291 12.90 13.35 20.34
N ALA A 292 13.79 13.59 21.31
CA ALA A 292 13.49 14.35 22.52
C ALA A 292 13.78 15.87 22.38
N GLY A 293 14.12 16.34 21.18
CA GLY A 293 14.49 17.73 20.86
C GLY A 293 15.91 18.11 21.28
N ASN A 294 16.71 17.16 21.74
CA ASN A 294 18.12 17.41 22.08
C ASN A 294 18.96 17.51 20.81
N THR A 295 19.77 18.57 20.71
CA THR A 295 20.64 18.80 19.56
C THR A 295 22.09 18.43 19.85
N THR A 296 22.79 17.94 18.83
CA THR A 296 24.23 17.77 18.83
C THR A 296 24.79 18.14 17.46
N ASN A 297 26.05 18.57 17.45
CA ASN A 297 26.75 18.87 16.21
C ASN A 297 27.59 17.67 15.79
N GLY A 298 27.65 17.42 14.50
CA GLY A 298 28.58 16.53 13.82
C GLY A 298 29.30 17.25 12.69
N GLU A 299 30.24 16.56 12.07
CA GLU A 299 30.92 17.00 10.85
C GLU A 299 30.41 16.18 9.67
N TRP A 300 30.29 16.80 8.49
CA TRP A 300 29.95 16.10 7.24
C TRP A 300 30.80 16.56 6.06
N SER A 301 30.97 15.70 5.05
CA SER A 301 31.58 16.04 3.76
C SER A 301 30.98 15.17 2.64
N VAL A 302 31.17 15.58 1.39
CA VAL A 302 30.76 14.81 0.21
C VAL A 302 31.99 14.50 -0.63
N ASP A 303 32.12 13.23 -1.01
CA ASP A 303 33.07 12.78 -2.02
C ASP A 303 32.28 12.26 -3.23
N PHE A 304 32.57 12.77 -4.43
CA PHE A 304 31.96 12.29 -5.66
C PHE A 304 32.77 11.12 -6.22
N THR A 305 32.09 10.03 -6.58
CA THR A 305 32.70 8.79 -7.09
C THR A 305 32.07 8.39 -8.43
N GLU A 306 32.62 7.37 -9.09
CA GLU A 306 32.03 6.80 -10.31
C GLU A 306 30.65 6.16 -10.08
N ASN A 307 30.20 5.97 -8.83
CA ASN A 307 28.88 5.40 -8.50
C ASN A 307 28.08 6.38 -7.61
N GLY A 308 28.11 7.67 -7.94
CA GLY A 308 27.39 8.71 -7.20
C GLY A 308 28.11 9.32 -5.98
N PRO A 309 27.46 10.26 -5.27
CA PRO A 309 27.99 10.98 -4.14
C PRO A 309 28.01 10.12 -2.87
N VAL A 310 29.08 10.28 -2.09
CA VAL A 310 29.27 9.64 -0.80
C VAL A 310 29.29 10.70 0.29
N VAL A 311 28.24 10.75 1.10
CA VAL A 311 28.12 11.62 2.27
C VAL A 311 28.80 10.97 3.47
N VAL A 312 29.91 11.55 3.90
CA VAL A 312 30.63 11.11 5.10
C VAL A 312 30.11 11.90 6.30
N MET A 313 29.54 11.22 7.29
CA MET A 313 29.04 11.84 8.52
C MET A 313 29.86 11.38 9.73
N ASN A 314 30.08 12.28 10.70
CA ASN A 314 30.83 11.97 11.91
C ASN A 314 30.23 12.66 13.16
N PHE A 315 29.78 11.85 14.11
CA PHE A 315 29.22 12.29 15.38
C PHE A 315 29.96 11.67 16.56
N THR A 316 30.20 12.44 17.62
CA THR A 316 30.89 11.94 18.82
C THR A 316 30.04 10.95 19.63
N ASN A 317 28.72 11.14 19.68
CA ASN A 317 27.81 10.38 20.55
C ASN A 317 26.74 9.57 19.77
N TYR A 318 26.69 9.69 18.44
CA TYR A 318 25.74 8.98 17.59
C TYR A 318 26.51 8.22 16.50
N THR A 319 27.19 7.16 16.94
CA THR A 319 28.04 6.32 16.07
C THR A 319 27.24 5.61 14.97
N ASP A 320 25.93 5.48 15.15
CA ASP A 320 25.06 4.80 14.19
C ASP A 320 24.97 5.60 12.88
N PHE A 321 25.09 6.93 12.91
CA PHE A 321 25.16 7.75 11.69
C PHE A 321 26.59 8.00 11.21
N SER A 322 27.62 7.60 11.98
CA SER A 322 29.02 7.96 11.71
C SER A 322 29.69 7.01 10.71
N LEU A 323 29.28 7.08 9.44
CA LEU A 323 29.78 6.27 8.32
C LEU A 323 29.99 7.11 7.06
N SER A 324 30.53 6.46 6.03
CA SER A 324 30.46 6.88 4.63
C SER A 324 29.19 6.29 4.01
N TRP A 325 28.28 7.17 3.59
CA TRP A 325 26.97 6.83 3.06
C TRP A 325 26.93 7.14 1.57
N ARG A 326 26.90 6.11 0.72
CA ARG A 326 26.65 6.28 -0.71
C ARG A 326 25.19 6.64 -0.88
N VAL A 327 24.89 7.71 -1.61
CA VAL A 327 23.52 7.98 -2.04
C VAL A 327 23.22 7.05 -3.20
N TYR A 328 22.11 6.34 -3.14
CA TYR A 328 21.68 5.41 -4.19
C TYR A 328 20.29 5.73 -4.72
N GLU A 329 19.60 6.71 -4.12
CA GLU A 329 18.33 7.23 -4.62
C GLU A 329 18.07 8.66 -4.11
N LEU A 330 17.59 9.53 -5.00
CA LEU A 330 17.28 10.93 -4.81
C LEU A 330 16.00 11.31 -5.56
N GLU A 331 14.87 11.13 -4.90
CA GLU A 331 13.59 11.65 -5.39
C GLU A 331 13.32 13.08 -4.89
N ASP A 332 12.25 13.71 -5.40
CA ASP A 332 11.82 15.02 -4.89
C ASP A 332 11.45 14.94 -3.40
N GLY A 333 12.33 15.49 -2.57
CA GLY A 333 12.16 15.51 -1.11
C GLY A 333 12.50 14.20 -0.40
N VAL A 334 13.03 13.18 -1.05
CA VAL A 334 13.51 11.94 -0.40
C VAL A 334 14.95 11.67 -0.82
N ILE A 335 15.76 11.18 0.11
CA ILE A 335 17.13 10.76 -0.19
C ILE A 335 17.42 9.47 0.56
N LYS A 336 17.93 8.47 -0.15
CA LYS A 336 18.27 7.17 0.39
C LYS A 336 19.78 6.94 0.35
N PHE A 337 20.28 6.39 1.45
CA PHE A 337 21.70 6.17 1.70
C PHE A 337 21.97 4.70 1.98
N PHE A 338 23.09 4.20 1.46
CA PHE A 338 23.58 2.86 1.67
C PHE A 338 25.04 2.86 2.17
N SER A 339 25.39 1.86 2.97
CA SER A 339 26.77 1.56 3.39
C SER A 339 26.92 0.05 3.65
N ASP A 340 28.16 -0.45 3.63
CA ASP A 340 28.49 -1.88 3.82
C ASP A 340 27.74 -2.54 4.98
N ASN A 341 27.45 -3.84 4.90
CA ASN A 341 26.70 -4.62 5.90
C ASN A 341 25.21 -4.22 6.02
N ASP A 342 24.57 -3.90 4.89
CA ASP A 342 23.14 -3.56 4.85
C ASP A 342 22.80 -2.44 5.86
N ASN A 343 23.60 -1.37 5.79
CA ASN A 343 23.31 -0.15 6.51
C ASN A 343 22.53 0.76 5.56
N LYS A 344 21.29 1.10 5.93
CA LYS A 344 20.42 1.98 5.14
C LYS A 344 19.98 3.18 5.98
N ILE A 345 19.88 4.35 5.37
CA ILE A 345 19.20 5.52 5.93
C ILE A 345 18.29 6.09 4.86
N VAL A 346 17.04 6.39 5.21
CA VAL A 346 16.12 7.16 4.36
C VAL A 346 15.80 8.47 5.07
N LEU A 347 16.01 9.59 4.39
CA LEU A 347 15.66 10.91 4.89
C LEU A 347 14.61 11.57 3.99
N GLU A 348 13.71 12.33 4.59
CA GLU A 348 12.70 13.13 3.91
C GLU A 348 12.92 14.62 4.19
N ARG A 349 12.85 15.44 3.15
CA ARG A 349 13.09 16.89 3.20
C ARG A 349 12.03 17.59 4.03
N ASN A 350 12.48 18.46 4.93
CA ASN A 350 11.64 19.21 5.87
C ASN A 350 11.97 20.71 5.84
N CYS A 351 11.59 21.37 4.73
CA CYS A 351 11.82 22.79 4.48
C CYS A 351 10.97 23.75 5.35
N SER A 352 9.96 23.21 6.02
CA SER A 352 9.10 23.98 6.89
C SER A 352 9.71 24.01 8.28
N GLY A 353 10.40 25.09 8.65
CA GLY A 353 10.85 25.34 10.03
C GLY A 353 9.72 25.41 11.08
N GLU A 354 8.49 25.11 10.68
CA GLU A 354 7.37 24.78 11.55
C GLU A 354 7.17 23.28 11.47
N SER A 355 7.38 22.57 12.59
CA SER A 355 6.71 21.28 12.74
C SER A 355 5.23 21.52 12.46
N ASN A 356 4.67 20.88 11.44
CA ASN A 356 3.22 20.75 11.23
C ASN A 356 2.48 20.18 12.46
N CYS A 357 3.23 19.80 13.52
CA CYS A 357 2.81 19.45 14.86
C CYS A 357 2.27 20.60 15.71
N ASN A 358 1.68 21.64 15.10
CA ASN A 358 0.87 22.57 15.87
C ASN A 358 -0.32 21.81 16.46
N VAL A 359 -0.57 21.99 17.76
CA VAL A 359 -1.66 21.30 18.47
C VAL A 359 -3.03 21.41 17.79
N ASN A 360 -3.31 22.53 17.11
CA ASN A 360 -4.57 22.69 16.37
C ASN A 360 -4.63 21.81 15.11
N ALA A 361 -3.52 21.70 14.38
CA ALA A 361 -3.43 20.81 13.23
C ALA A 361 -3.52 19.33 13.65
N ILE A 362 -2.88 18.97 14.76
CA ILE A 362 -3.01 17.62 15.35
C ILE A 362 -4.42 17.35 15.83
N ALA A 363 -5.09 18.34 16.41
CA ALA A 363 -6.48 18.18 16.81
C ALA A 363 -7.41 17.92 15.61
N GLU A 364 -7.17 18.57 14.47
CA GLU A 364 -7.89 18.26 13.24
C GLU A 364 -7.60 16.84 12.77
N VAL A 365 -6.33 16.43 12.74
CA VAL A 365 -5.90 15.09 12.29
C VAL A 365 -6.45 13.97 13.19
N LEU A 366 -6.38 14.11 14.51
CA LEU A 366 -6.91 13.13 15.46
C LEU A 366 -8.41 12.85 15.21
N GLY A 367 -9.18 13.86 14.86
CA GLY A 367 -10.62 13.73 14.61
C GLY A 367 -11.00 13.12 13.25
N THR A 368 -10.05 12.89 12.34
CA THR A 368 -10.34 12.44 10.96
C THR A 368 -10.27 10.94 10.74
N CYS A 369 -9.73 10.19 11.70
CA CYS A 369 -9.45 8.76 11.55
C CYS A 369 -9.42 8.04 12.92
N ASN A 370 -9.30 6.72 12.92
CA ASN A 370 -9.06 5.90 14.11
C ASN A 370 -7.56 5.77 14.40
N TRP A 371 -7.22 5.44 15.64
CA TRP A 371 -5.85 5.42 16.15
C TRP A 371 -5.60 4.22 17.05
N GLN A 372 -4.38 3.74 17.10
CA GLN A 372 -3.94 2.70 18.04
C GLN A 372 -2.78 3.20 18.89
N ILE A 373 -2.60 2.63 20.08
CA ILE A 373 -1.41 2.90 20.90
C ILE A 373 -0.28 2.02 20.37
N ALA A 374 0.64 2.62 19.63
CA ALA A 374 1.80 1.91 19.09
C ALA A 374 2.92 1.74 20.13
N ASP A 375 3.10 2.71 21.01
CA ASP A 375 4.08 2.66 22.09
C ASP A 375 3.67 3.57 23.25
N ALA A 376 4.05 3.20 24.47
CA ALA A 376 3.82 4.01 25.65
C ALA A 376 4.94 3.80 26.68
N SER A 377 5.23 4.85 27.45
CA SER A 377 6.18 4.77 28.56
C SER A 377 5.72 3.93 29.76
N TRP A 378 4.52 3.36 29.71
CA TRP A 378 3.94 2.49 30.72
C TRP A 378 3.55 1.14 30.10
N ASP A 379 3.45 0.14 30.96
CA ASP A 379 3.00 -1.20 30.57
C ASP A 379 1.50 -1.16 30.28
N THR A 380 1.14 -1.31 29.01
CA THR A 380 -0.24 -1.32 28.51
C THR A 380 -0.45 -2.56 27.65
N ASP A 381 -1.56 -3.25 27.88
CA ASP A 381 -2.02 -4.39 27.08
C ASP A 381 -3.14 -4.01 26.11
N PHE A 382 -3.50 -2.72 26.03
CA PHE A 382 -4.47 -2.23 25.07
C PHE A 382 -3.88 -2.22 23.65
N ASP A 383 -4.39 -3.12 22.82
CA ASP A 383 -4.11 -3.27 21.38
C ASP A 383 -5.28 -2.80 20.50
N GLY A 384 -6.25 -2.13 21.11
CA GLY A 384 -7.49 -1.71 20.47
C GLY A 384 -7.44 -0.39 19.71
N ILE A 385 -8.62 0.04 19.28
CA ILE A 385 -8.89 1.20 18.45
C ILE A 385 -9.33 2.37 19.31
N ILE A 386 -8.87 3.58 19.03
CA ILE A 386 -9.29 4.81 19.68
C ILE A 386 -9.78 5.79 18.62
N ASN A 387 -11.03 6.20 18.74
CA ASN A 387 -11.65 7.22 17.92
C ASN A 387 -11.72 8.55 18.67
N PHE A 388 -11.06 9.58 18.14
CA PHE A 388 -11.02 10.92 18.72
C PHE A 388 -12.03 11.89 18.08
N SER A 389 -13.03 11.40 17.34
CA SER A 389 -13.96 12.26 16.60
C SER A 389 -14.81 13.14 17.53
N ASN A 390 -15.14 14.35 17.04
CA ASN A 390 -16.03 15.29 17.73
C ASN A 390 -15.61 15.66 19.17
N PHE A 391 -14.31 15.66 19.48
CA PHE A 391 -13.79 15.90 20.84
C PHE A 391 -14.20 14.85 21.87
N ASN A 392 -14.69 13.70 21.42
CA ASN A 392 -14.94 12.53 22.23
C ASN A 392 -13.79 11.53 22.07
N ILE A 393 -13.65 10.64 23.03
CA ILE A 393 -12.79 9.46 22.95
C ILE A 393 -13.73 8.27 23.02
N HIS A 394 -13.68 7.39 22.03
CA HIS A 394 -14.31 6.08 22.12
C HIS A 394 -13.25 5.04 21.83
N ALA A 395 -12.95 4.21 22.82
CA ALA A 395 -12.00 3.12 22.68
C ALA A 395 -12.75 1.81 22.45
N TYR A 396 -12.21 0.99 21.57
CA TYR A 396 -12.73 -0.31 21.21
C TYR A 396 -11.60 -1.34 21.22
N THR A 397 -11.91 -2.63 21.37
CA THR A 397 -10.94 -3.70 21.10
C THR A 397 -10.66 -3.76 19.60
N GLU A 398 -9.62 -4.50 19.18
CA GLU A 398 -9.36 -4.77 17.76
C GLU A 398 -10.59 -5.39 17.05
N ALA A 399 -11.35 -6.24 17.77
CA ALA A 399 -12.60 -6.84 17.31
C ALA A 399 -13.83 -5.91 17.39
N GLY A 400 -13.61 -4.59 17.57
CA GLY A 400 -14.67 -3.56 17.53
C GLY A 400 -15.57 -3.48 18.76
N ALA A 401 -15.25 -4.19 19.85
CA ALA A 401 -16.01 -4.13 21.10
C ALA A 401 -15.76 -2.84 21.86
N PHE A 402 -16.77 -2.24 22.48
CA PHE A 402 -16.55 -1.03 23.26
C PHE A 402 -15.73 -1.30 24.55
N VAL A 403 -14.70 -0.47 24.78
CA VAL A 403 -13.78 -0.58 25.93
C VAL A 403 -13.97 0.57 26.90
N ASP A 404 -14.01 1.80 26.41
CA ASP A 404 -14.09 2.99 27.27
C ASP A 404 -14.58 4.21 26.48
N GLU A 405 -15.15 5.19 27.18
CA GLU A 405 -15.51 6.48 26.60
C GLU A 405 -14.92 7.65 27.38
N GLY A 406 -14.81 8.75 26.67
CA GLY A 406 -14.15 9.93 27.16
C GLY A 406 -14.40 11.18 26.36
N ASN A 407 -13.73 12.24 26.79
CA ASN A 407 -13.67 13.48 26.05
C ASN A 407 -12.26 14.07 26.11
N TRP A 408 -11.94 14.86 25.10
CA TRP A 408 -10.67 15.54 24.99
C TRP A 408 -10.84 16.97 24.50
N GLU A 409 -9.87 17.82 24.79
CA GLU A 409 -9.90 19.21 24.35
C GLU A 409 -8.49 19.75 24.07
N VAL A 410 -8.40 20.79 23.25
CA VAL A 410 -7.18 21.59 23.12
C VAL A 410 -7.21 22.69 24.17
N THR A 411 -6.25 22.68 25.09
CA THR A 411 -6.17 23.67 26.16
C THR A 411 -5.74 25.04 25.63
N THR A 412 -6.03 26.09 26.39
CA THR A 412 -5.54 27.45 26.08
C THR A 412 -4.02 27.60 26.17
N THR A 413 -3.33 26.63 26.78
CA THR A 413 -1.86 26.54 26.84
C THR A 413 -1.26 25.77 25.67
N GLY A 414 -2.08 25.26 24.75
CA GLY A 414 -1.65 24.56 23.54
C GLY A 414 -1.33 23.08 23.77
N GLN A 415 -2.10 22.41 24.63
CA GLN A 415 -1.92 20.99 24.98
C GLN A 415 -3.16 20.19 24.60
N ILE A 416 -3.01 18.90 24.36
CA ILE A 416 -4.13 17.95 24.24
C ILE A 416 -4.46 17.45 25.63
N GLN A 417 -5.68 17.68 26.09
CA GLN A 417 -6.14 17.28 27.42
C GLN A 417 -7.15 16.15 27.29
N PHE A 418 -6.84 14.97 27.81
CA PHE A 418 -7.76 13.83 27.93
C PHE A 418 -8.43 13.86 29.31
N ASN A 419 -9.76 13.91 29.37
CA ASN A 419 -10.51 14.32 30.58
C ASN A 419 -11.31 13.21 31.28
N ALA A 420 -11.76 12.19 30.55
CA ALA A 420 -12.60 11.13 31.09
C ALA A 420 -12.21 9.82 30.42
N LEU A 421 -11.75 8.84 31.19
CA LEU A 421 -11.43 7.46 30.82
C LEU A 421 -11.58 6.66 32.13
N LEU A 422 -12.35 5.58 32.12
CA LEU A 422 -12.70 4.80 33.31
C LEU A 422 -12.06 3.41 33.31
N SER A 423 -11.60 2.93 32.15
CA SER A 423 -10.88 1.68 32.00
C SER A 423 -9.47 1.79 32.60
N ALA A 424 -9.09 0.79 33.39
CA ALA A 424 -7.74 0.67 33.93
C ALA A 424 -6.67 0.55 32.83
N GLN A 425 -7.06 0.15 31.61
CA GLN A 425 -6.14 0.05 30.47
C GLN A 425 -5.79 1.41 29.87
N LEU A 426 -6.68 2.40 29.98
CA LEU A 426 -6.53 3.72 29.37
C LEU A 426 -6.40 4.86 30.39
N GLU A 427 -6.52 4.58 31.69
CA GLU A 427 -6.44 5.59 32.76
C GLU A 427 -5.13 6.41 32.71
N ASN A 428 -4.03 5.81 32.25
CA ASN A 428 -2.72 6.46 32.14
C ASN A 428 -2.64 7.48 30.99
N MET A 429 -3.62 7.51 30.08
CA MET A 429 -3.74 8.58 29.07
C MET A 429 -4.35 9.85 29.66
N LEU A 430 -4.96 9.84 30.84
CA LEU A 430 -5.57 11.04 31.41
C LEU A 430 -4.56 12.16 31.68
N GLY A 431 -4.95 13.40 31.37
CA GLY A 431 -4.15 14.58 31.66
C GLY A 431 -3.78 15.41 30.43
N ALA A 432 -2.88 16.37 30.64
CA ALA A 432 -2.41 17.30 29.62
C ALA A 432 -1.14 16.77 28.94
N TRP A 433 -1.15 16.79 27.60
CA TRP A 433 -0.07 16.30 26.77
C TRP A 433 0.39 17.34 25.78
N ASN A 434 1.70 17.51 25.68
CA ASN A 434 2.33 18.31 24.64
C ASN A 434 2.55 17.43 23.41
N VAL A 435 2.25 17.94 22.23
CA VAL A 435 2.69 17.31 20.98
C VAL A 435 4.20 17.48 20.90
N VAL A 436 4.93 16.36 20.92
CA VAL A 436 6.40 16.37 20.84
C VAL A 436 6.90 15.91 19.47
N ASP A 437 6.12 15.09 18.77
CA ASP A 437 6.35 14.78 17.36
C ASP A 437 5.05 14.41 16.67
N CYS A 438 5.04 14.55 15.36
CA CYS A 438 3.96 14.11 14.49
C CYS A 438 4.49 13.82 13.08
N GLY A 439 3.79 12.96 12.36
CA GLY A 439 4.00 12.64 10.96
C GLY A 439 2.67 12.29 10.31
N ASP A 440 2.70 11.95 9.01
CA ASP A 440 1.52 11.48 8.32
C ASP A 440 1.14 10.10 8.87
N GLY A 441 0.17 10.08 9.79
CA GLY A 441 -0.30 8.88 10.44
C GLY A 441 0.36 8.47 11.77
N ARG A 442 1.16 9.33 12.39
CA ARG A 442 1.72 9.04 13.73
C ARG A 442 1.86 10.30 14.58
N VAL A 443 1.48 10.24 15.85
CA VAL A 443 1.55 11.37 16.79
C VAL A 443 2.16 10.90 18.10
N LYS A 444 3.22 11.60 18.56
CA LYS A 444 3.82 11.37 19.88
C LYS A 444 3.45 12.51 20.82
N LEU A 445 2.91 12.13 21.97
CA LEU A 445 2.45 13.01 23.02
C LEU A 445 3.28 12.78 24.28
N MET A 446 3.65 13.86 24.98
CA MET A 446 4.41 13.77 26.24
C MET A 446 3.88 14.73 27.31
N ASN A 447 3.73 14.24 28.53
CA ASN A 447 3.28 15.05 29.66
C ASN A 447 4.47 15.69 30.42
N GLU A 448 4.17 16.60 31.37
CA GLU A 448 5.21 17.28 32.16
C GLU A 448 6.03 16.34 33.06
N GLY A 449 5.49 15.15 33.36
CA GLY A 449 6.17 14.10 34.13
C GLY A 449 7.17 13.27 33.31
N GLY A 450 7.22 13.48 31.99
CA GLY A 450 8.07 12.73 31.06
C GLY A 450 7.48 11.39 30.61
N ALA A 451 6.25 11.08 30.98
CA ALA A 451 5.54 9.95 30.37
C ALA A 451 5.13 10.33 28.94
N TYR A 452 5.21 9.37 28.03
CA TYR A 452 4.84 9.54 26.62
C TYR A 452 3.88 8.44 26.16
N VAL A 453 3.12 8.76 25.11
CA VAL A 453 2.32 7.84 24.30
C VAL A 453 2.51 8.15 22.82
N VAL A 454 2.54 7.11 22.01
CA VAL A 454 2.63 7.17 20.56
C VAL A 454 1.35 6.58 19.97
N LEU A 455 0.67 7.38 19.18
CA LEU A 455 -0.54 7.01 18.47
C LEU A 455 -0.22 6.82 17.00
N GLU A 456 -0.62 5.69 16.44
CA GLU A 456 -0.54 5.42 15.00
C GLU A 456 -1.94 5.40 14.39
N LYS A 457 -2.06 5.98 13.20
CA LYS A 457 -3.30 6.17 12.47
C LYS A 457 -3.65 4.88 11.75
N ASP A 458 -4.87 4.42 11.95
CA ASP A 458 -5.44 3.28 11.23
C ASP A 458 -6.79 3.70 10.65
N CYS A 459 -6.82 3.96 9.34
CA CYS A 459 -8.05 4.39 8.66
C CYS A 459 -8.77 3.27 7.92
N GLU A 460 -8.12 2.11 7.78
CA GLU A 460 -8.73 0.95 7.13
C GLU A 460 -9.68 0.24 8.08
N LEU A 461 -9.47 0.42 9.39
CA LEU A 461 -10.30 -0.16 10.42
C LEU A 461 -11.61 0.61 10.61
N THR A 462 -12.71 0.04 10.11
CA THR A 462 -14.05 0.63 10.27
C THR A 462 -14.68 0.18 11.58
N LEU A 463 -14.97 1.12 12.47
CA LEU A 463 -15.80 0.85 13.64
C LEU A 463 -17.20 0.38 13.19
N PRO A 464 -17.82 -0.58 13.90
CA PRO A 464 -19.17 -1.00 13.56
C PRO A 464 -20.15 0.16 13.75
N THR A 465 -20.76 0.61 12.66
CA THR A 465 -21.88 1.56 12.70
C THR A 465 -23.18 0.80 12.95
N GLN A 466 -24.24 1.50 13.38
CA GLN A 466 -25.58 0.90 13.47
C GLN A 466 -26.02 0.28 12.12
N ASP A 467 -25.65 0.93 11.01
CA ASP A 467 -25.99 0.48 9.66
C ASP A 467 -25.20 -0.78 9.26
N ASN A 468 -23.90 -0.85 9.57
CA ASN A 468 -23.08 -2.03 9.29
C ASN A 468 -23.47 -3.20 10.18
N PHE A 469 -23.77 -2.95 11.46
CA PHE A 469 -24.24 -3.99 12.37
C PHE A 469 -25.62 -4.51 11.95
N MET A 470 -26.52 -3.63 11.50
CA MET A 470 -27.81 -4.01 10.94
C MET A 470 -27.63 -4.89 9.69
N ALA A 471 -26.78 -4.46 8.75
CA ALA A 471 -26.50 -5.21 7.52
C ALA A 471 -25.94 -6.60 7.82
N LEU A 472 -25.06 -6.71 8.82
CA LEU A 472 -24.47 -7.97 9.25
C LEU A 472 -25.51 -8.92 9.87
N LEU A 473 -26.40 -8.41 10.74
CA LEU A 473 -27.41 -9.23 11.40
C LEU A 473 -28.43 -9.83 10.41
N VAL A 474 -28.84 -9.06 9.41
CA VAL A 474 -29.93 -9.45 8.47
C VAL A 474 -29.47 -10.33 7.32
N GLU A 475 -28.17 -10.55 7.17
CA GLU A 475 -27.64 -11.29 6.03
C GLU A 475 -27.78 -12.82 6.21
N CYS A 476 -27.61 -13.32 7.43
CA CYS A 476 -27.51 -14.75 7.72
C CYS A 476 -28.13 -15.13 9.08
N GLU A 477 -28.28 -16.44 9.34
CA GLU A 477 -28.71 -16.95 10.65
C GLU A 477 -27.58 -16.80 11.69
N TRP A 478 -27.96 -16.59 12.94
CA TRP A 478 -27.05 -16.51 14.09
C TRP A 478 -27.34 -17.62 15.09
N ILE A 479 -26.42 -18.56 15.22
CA ILE A 479 -26.56 -19.72 16.11
C ILE A 479 -26.04 -19.37 17.50
N VAL A 480 -26.76 -19.73 18.55
CA VAL A 480 -26.29 -19.61 19.93
C VAL A 480 -25.18 -20.64 20.20
N ASP A 481 -23.93 -20.16 20.34
CA ASP A 481 -22.75 -20.95 20.74
C ASP A 481 -22.56 -20.97 22.25
N GLY A 482 -23.01 -19.92 22.94
CA GLY A 482 -22.92 -19.83 24.39
C GLY A 482 -23.95 -18.87 24.97
N MET A 483 -24.41 -19.16 26.17
CA MET A 483 -25.15 -18.20 26.98
C MET A 483 -24.77 -18.41 28.44
N LYS A 484 -24.51 -17.32 29.15
CA LYS A 484 -24.23 -17.34 30.58
C LYS A 484 -25.13 -16.36 31.31
N ALA A 485 -25.58 -16.75 32.49
CA ALA A 485 -26.23 -15.86 33.44
C ALA A 485 -25.46 -15.88 34.75
N GLN A 486 -24.91 -14.74 35.15
CA GLN A 486 -24.13 -14.57 36.38
C GLN A 486 -22.97 -15.58 36.47
N GLY A 487 -22.30 -15.79 35.34
CA GLY A 487 -21.19 -16.75 35.21
C GLY A 487 -21.58 -18.23 35.18
N GLN A 488 -22.88 -18.56 35.15
CA GLN A 488 -23.35 -19.95 34.97
C GLN A 488 -23.84 -20.18 33.55
N GLU A 489 -23.40 -21.28 32.92
CA GLU A 489 -23.83 -21.63 31.56
C GLU A 489 -25.31 -22.02 31.49
N ILE A 490 -25.98 -21.55 30.42
CA ILE A 490 -27.35 -21.90 30.05
C ILE A 490 -27.31 -22.69 28.75
N GLU A 491 -27.26 -24.00 28.87
CA GLU A 491 -27.05 -24.91 27.73
C GLU A 491 -28.32 -25.15 26.90
N ASN A 492 -29.48 -24.76 27.41
CA ASN A 492 -30.78 -25.01 26.77
C ASN A 492 -30.94 -24.35 25.40
N TYR A 493 -30.19 -23.28 25.15
CA TYR A 493 -30.30 -22.49 23.93
C TYR A 493 -29.27 -22.86 22.87
N LEU A 494 -28.27 -23.69 23.21
CA LEU A 494 -27.18 -24.05 22.31
C LEU A 494 -27.70 -24.64 21.00
N GLY A 495 -27.15 -24.19 19.88
CA GLY A 495 -27.51 -24.69 18.55
C GLY A 495 -28.85 -24.20 17.98
N ASN A 496 -29.64 -23.44 18.75
CA ASN A 496 -30.82 -22.73 18.25
C ASN A 496 -30.37 -21.44 17.54
N ALA A 497 -31.20 -20.88 16.66
CA ALA A 497 -30.80 -19.78 15.81
C ALA A 497 -31.73 -18.57 15.90
N PHE A 498 -31.15 -17.38 15.77
CA PHE A 498 -31.87 -16.16 15.44
C PHE A 498 -31.83 -15.92 13.93
N ASP A 499 -32.96 -15.51 13.37
CA ASP A 499 -33.07 -14.96 12.02
C ASP A 499 -33.64 -13.54 12.13
N PHE A 500 -32.90 -12.56 11.60
CA PHE A 500 -33.21 -11.14 11.71
C PHE A 500 -33.65 -10.58 10.35
N SER A 501 -34.81 -9.92 10.31
CA SER A 501 -35.28 -9.26 9.10
C SER A 501 -34.92 -7.77 9.07
N GLN A 502 -34.77 -7.22 7.86
CA GLN A 502 -34.58 -5.78 7.63
C GLN A 502 -35.73 -4.90 8.15
N GLU A 503 -36.92 -5.46 8.40
CA GLU A 503 -38.07 -4.72 8.92
C GLU A 503 -38.07 -4.61 10.46
N GLY A 504 -37.01 -5.08 11.14
CA GLY A 504 -36.89 -5.05 12.60
C GLY A 504 -37.66 -6.16 13.30
N THR A 505 -37.99 -7.24 12.59
CA THR A 505 -38.59 -8.46 13.17
C THR A 505 -37.55 -9.57 13.25
N MET A 506 -37.69 -10.47 14.21
CA MET A 506 -36.83 -11.64 14.36
C MET A 506 -37.62 -12.91 14.66
N THR A 507 -37.05 -14.06 14.33
CA THR A 507 -37.46 -15.37 14.83
C THR A 507 -36.34 -16.01 15.64
N PHE A 508 -36.73 -16.84 16.59
CA PHE A 508 -35.85 -17.73 17.32
C PHE A 508 -36.29 -19.18 17.05
N ASP A 509 -35.44 -19.91 16.34
CA ASP A 509 -35.75 -21.18 15.73
C ASP A 509 -35.06 -22.33 16.45
N VAL A 510 -35.85 -23.37 16.75
CA VAL A 510 -35.43 -24.62 17.40
C VAL A 510 -35.63 -25.74 16.39
N GLY A 511 -34.55 -26.11 15.70
CA GLY A 511 -34.62 -27.04 14.56
C GLY A 511 -35.45 -26.43 13.43
N ALA A 512 -36.46 -27.17 12.96
CA ALA A 512 -37.40 -26.68 11.95
C ALA A 512 -38.58 -25.83 12.51
N GLU A 513 -38.69 -25.66 13.84
CA GLU A 513 -39.81 -24.94 14.47
C GLU A 513 -39.41 -23.53 14.92
N VAL A 514 -40.25 -22.54 14.60
CA VAL A 514 -40.14 -21.20 15.16
C VAL A 514 -40.64 -21.23 16.60
N ALA A 515 -39.72 -21.24 17.57
CA ALA A 515 -40.06 -21.30 18.99
C ALA A 515 -40.56 -19.95 19.53
N SER A 516 -39.99 -18.85 19.03
CA SER A 516 -40.44 -17.50 19.33
C SER A 516 -40.31 -16.59 18.12
N ALA A 517 -41.19 -15.60 18.02
CA ALA A 517 -41.03 -14.46 17.13
C ALA A 517 -40.92 -13.19 17.98
N GLY A 518 -40.39 -12.12 17.40
CA GLY A 518 -40.18 -10.89 18.13
C GLY A 518 -39.80 -9.70 17.25
N GLU A 519 -39.45 -8.62 17.94
CA GLU A 519 -38.89 -7.42 17.33
C GLU A 519 -37.45 -7.23 17.82
N TRP A 520 -36.65 -6.54 17.03
CA TRP A 520 -35.30 -6.16 17.38
C TRP A 520 -34.97 -4.75 16.87
N THR A 521 -34.10 -4.05 17.58
CA THR A 521 -33.58 -2.75 17.15
C THR A 521 -32.13 -2.58 17.58
N ILE A 522 -31.34 -1.87 16.80
CA ILE A 522 -30.00 -1.43 17.20
C ILE A 522 -30.08 -0.01 17.73
N GLY A 523 -29.40 0.23 18.85
CA GLY A 523 -29.36 1.51 19.54
C GLY A 523 -28.01 1.74 20.19
N TYR A 524 -27.92 2.82 20.96
CA TYR A 524 -26.88 3.00 21.95
C TYR A 524 -27.54 2.98 23.32
N ASN A 525 -26.97 2.23 24.26
CA ASN A 525 -27.50 2.16 25.61
C ASN A 525 -27.20 3.45 26.40
N ASN A 526 -27.59 3.47 27.68
CA ASN A 526 -27.37 4.65 28.54
C ASN A 526 -25.89 4.97 28.80
N ALA A 527 -24.98 4.03 28.54
CA ALA A 527 -23.53 4.18 28.64
C ALA A 527 -22.88 4.49 27.27
N GLY A 528 -23.68 4.74 26.23
CA GLY A 528 -23.16 5.06 24.89
C GLY A 528 -22.69 3.84 24.09
N GLU A 529 -22.91 2.61 24.57
CA GLU A 529 -22.44 1.39 23.91
C GLU A 529 -23.42 0.94 22.82
N LEU A 530 -22.89 0.56 21.65
CA LEU A 530 -23.68 -0.05 20.57
C LEU A 530 -24.37 -1.30 21.12
N SER A 531 -25.70 -1.35 21.00
CA SER A 531 -26.51 -2.37 21.65
C SER A 531 -27.60 -2.93 20.74
N LEU A 532 -27.82 -4.24 20.84
CA LEU A 532 -28.93 -4.97 20.22
C LEU A 532 -30.06 -5.14 21.23
N MET A 533 -31.18 -4.49 21.01
CA MET A 533 -32.38 -4.67 21.82
C MET A 533 -33.23 -5.80 21.24
N LEU A 534 -33.48 -6.85 22.02
CA LEU A 534 -34.32 -7.98 21.63
C LEU A 534 -35.65 -7.97 22.39
N SER A 535 -36.73 -8.28 21.69
CA SER A 535 -38.08 -8.38 22.25
C SER A 535 -38.81 -9.59 21.68
N ALA A 536 -38.54 -10.75 22.25
CA ALA A 536 -39.16 -12.04 21.97
C ALA A 536 -40.53 -12.17 22.67
N LEU A 537 -41.51 -12.77 21.97
CA LEU A 537 -42.85 -13.01 22.51
C LEU A 537 -42.93 -14.20 23.48
N ALA A 538 -42.12 -15.25 23.27
CA ALA A 538 -42.14 -16.47 24.08
C ALA A 538 -40.82 -16.69 24.83
N GLU A 539 -39.67 -16.57 24.15
CA GLU A 539 -38.33 -16.74 24.75
C GLU A 539 -37.85 -15.46 25.43
N VAL A 540 -38.52 -15.10 26.54
CA VAL A 540 -38.28 -13.84 27.26
C VAL A 540 -36.91 -13.73 27.92
N ASP A 541 -36.15 -14.83 27.99
CA ASP A 541 -34.79 -14.86 28.54
C ASP A 541 -33.79 -14.09 27.65
N PHE A 542 -34.18 -13.71 26.43
CA PHE A 542 -33.42 -12.82 25.55
C PHE A 542 -33.86 -11.36 25.62
N ASN A 543 -34.93 -11.01 26.36
CA ASN A 543 -35.53 -9.68 26.29
C ASN A 543 -34.76 -8.62 27.09
N TYR A 544 -33.60 -8.22 26.55
CA TYR A 544 -32.69 -7.25 27.14
C TYR A 544 -32.14 -6.32 26.06
N GLU A 545 -31.51 -5.24 26.52
CA GLU A 545 -30.61 -4.41 25.73
C GLU A 545 -29.20 -5.00 25.85
N TRP A 546 -28.78 -5.70 24.81
CA TRP A 546 -27.53 -6.45 24.77
C TRP A 546 -26.42 -5.57 24.20
N ALA A 547 -25.51 -5.10 25.05
CA ALA A 547 -24.34 -4.34 24.61
C ALA A 547 -23.39 -5.25 23.83
N VAL A 548 -22.80 -4.72 22.76
CA VAL A 548 -21.84 -5.44 21.93
C VAL A 548 -20.49 -5.56 22.66
N ASP A 549 -20.09 -6.79 22.97
CA ASP A 549 -18.84 -7.14 23.65
C ASP A 549 -17.78 -7.70 22.70
N VAL A 550 -18.15 -8.26 21.55
CA VAL A 550 -17.26 -8.62 20.42
C VAL A 550 -18.11 -8.58 19.15
N LEU A 551 -17.63 -7.95 18.07
CA LEU A 551 -18.34 -7.91 16.80
C LEU A 551 -17.42 -8.21 15.63
N GLU A 552 -17.40 -9.48 15.24
CA GLU A 552 -16.68 -9.98 14.08
C GLU A 552 -17.67 -10.40 12.98
N THR A 553 -17.16 -10.60 11.77
CA THR A 553 -17.98 -11.02 10.61
C THR A 553 -18.73 -12.32 10.87
N ASN A 554 -18.15 -13.26 11.63
CA ASN A 554 -18.73 -14.59 11.88
C ASN A 554 -19.04 -14.87 13.36
N TYR A 555 -18.75 -13.94 14.25
CA TYR A 555 -18.90 -14.13 15.69
C TYR A 555 -19.36 -12.84 16.36
N LEU A 556 -20.32 -12.98 17.25
CA LEU A 556 -20.90 -11.88 18.00
C LEU A 556 -21.00 -12.28 19.46
N LYS A 557 -20.32 -11.53 20.33
CA LYS A 557 -20.50 -11.64 21.77
C LYS A 557 -21.23 -10.41 22.28
N LEU A 558 -22.24 -10.65 23.09
CA LEU A 558 -23.07 -9.62 23.69
C LEU A 558 -23.12 -9.79 25.20
N LYS A 559 -23.28 -8.68 25.92
CA LYS A 559 -23.38 -8.69 27.39
C LYS A 559 -24.47 -7.76 27.93
N VAL A 560 -24.96 -8.09 29.12
CA VAL A 560 -25.75 -7.19 29.95
C VAL A 560 -25.02 -7.07 31.29
N GLU A 561 -24.14 -6.07 31.38
CA GLU A 561 -23.18 -5.91 32.48
C GLU A 561 -23.87 -5.85 33.85
N GLU A 562 -25.02 -5.18 33.96
CA GLU A 562 -25.69 -4.97 35.25
C GLU A 562 -26.21 -6.26 35.90
N ILE A 563 -26.46 -7.28 35.09
CA ILE A 563 -26.97 -8.58 35.54
C ILE A 563 -25.98 -9.73 35.27
N GLY A 564 -24.83 -9.43 34.66
CA GLY A 564 -23.78 -10.39 34.33
C GLY A 564 -24.23 -11.46 33.34
N TYR A 565 -25.01 -11.07 32.32
CA TYR A 565 -25.45 -12.00 31.27
C TYR A 565 -24.51 -11.88 30.07
N GLU A 566 -24.22 -13.00 29.43
CA GLU A 566 -23.41 -13.08 28.20
C GLU A 566 -24.13 -13.95 27.18
N LEU A 567 -24.09 -13.56 25.92
CA LEU A 567 -24.64 -14.29 24.78
C LEU A 567 -23.62 -14.32 23.66
N GLU A 568 -23.24 -15.51 23.22
CA GLU A 568 -22.27 -15.77 22.16
C GLU A 568 -23.01 -16.37 20.97
N LEU A 569 -22.88 -15.74 19.81
CA LEU A 569 -23.55 -16.08 18.57
C LEU A 569 -22.52 -16.31 17.46
N VAL A 570 -22.70 -17.37 16.69
CA VAL A 570 -21.90 -17.68 15.51
C VAL A 570 -22.76 -17.56 14.27
N ARG A 571 -22.28 -16.81 13.28
CA ARG A 571 -22.97 -16.58 12.02
C ARG A 571 -22.88 -17.80 11.12
N VAL A 572 -23.99 -18.17 10.48
CA VAL A 572 -24.04 -19.24 9.48
C VAL A 572 -24.92 -18.83 8.31
N CYS A 573 -24.32 -18.68 7.13
CA CYS A 573 -25.03 -18.31 5.91
C CYS A 573 -25.49 -19.56 5.13
N ALA A 574 -26.69 -19.50 4.56
CA ALA A 574 -27.24 -20.61 3.77
C ALA A 574 -26.43 -20.89 2.48
N GLU A 575 -25.66 -19.90 2.01
CA GLU A 575 -24.84 -19.98 0.79
C GLU A 575 -23.37 -20.33 1.06
N ASP A 576 -22.95 -20.50 2.32
CA ASP A 576 -21.58 -20.89 2.63
C ASP A 576 -21.35 -22.35 2.28
N ALA A 577 -20.71 -22.53 1.12
CA ALA A 577 -20.14 -23.77 0.63
C ALA A 577 -18.88 -24.16 1.43
N ASP A 578 -18.94 -24.12 2.76
CA ASP A 578 -17.92 -24.76 3.57
C ASP A 578 -18.00 -26.27 3.31
N SER A 579 -17.07 -26.74 2.48
CA SER A 579 -17.04 -28.12 2.00
C SER A 579 -16.96 -29.11 3.14
N ASP A 580 -16.29 -28.74 4.24
CA ASP A 580 -16.13 -29.60 5.41
C ASP A 580 -17.47 -29.71 6.15
N ILE A 581 -18.18 -28.59 6.34
CA ILE A 581 -19.51 -28.58 6.97
C ILE A 581 -20.52 -29.35 6.14
N LEU A 582 -20.47 -29.20 4.82
CA LEU A 582 -21.30 -29.99 3.90
C LEU A 582 -20.96 -31.49 3.98
N GLU A 583 -19.68 -31.86 4.06
CA GLU A 583 -19.25 -33.24 4.22
C GLU A 583 -19.77 -33.84 5.55
N ILE A 584 -19.59 -33.13 6.67
CA ILE A 584 -20.09 -33.53 7.99
C ILE A 584 -21.59 -33.77 7.93
N ARG A 585 -22.35 -32.80 7.41
CA ARG A 585 -23.81 -32.88 7.31
C ARG A 585 -24.24 -34.09 6.47
N ASN A 586 -23.61 -34.30 5.31
CA ASN A 586 -23.92 -35.42 4.41
C ASN A 586 -23.62 -36.78 5.06
N ILE A 587 -22.49 -36.90 5.79
CA ILE A 587 -22.12 -38.13 6.47
C ILE A 587 -23.11 -38.42 7.60
N MET A 588 -23.35 -37.45 8.49
CA MET A 588 -24.23 -37.64 9.66
C MET A 588 -25.68 -37.91 9.25
N GLN A 589 -26.19 -37.30 8.18
CA GLN A 589 -27.51 -37.60 7.61
C GLN A 589 -27.58 -38.95 6.87
N GLY A 590 -26.45 -39.62 6.67
CA GLY A 590 -26.33 -40.83 5.86
C GLY A 590 -26.90 -42.10 6.49
N GLY A 591 -27.54 -42.05 7.66
CA GLY A 591 -28.17 -43.20 8.33
C GLY A 591 -28.38 -43.02 9.83
N GLN A 592 -28.80 -44.09 10.52
CA GLN A 592 -28.90 -44.14 11.98
C GLN A 592 -27.52 -44.36 12.61
N TRP A 593 -27.28 -43.76 13.77
CA TRP A 593 -26.03 -43.82 14.51
C TRP A 593 -26.24 -44.34 15.93
N ASN A 594 -25.24 -45.04 16.47
CA ASN A 594 -25.21 -45.49 17.85
C ASN A 594 -23.97 -44.96 18.56
N VAL A 595 -24.11 -44.56 19.82
CA VAL A 595 -22.96 -44.22 20.67
C VAL A 595 -22.22 -45.51 21.03
N THR A 596 -20.97 -45.64 20.61
CA THR A 596 -20.11 -46.81 20.90
C THR A 596 -19.08 -46.53 21.97
N GLN A 597 -18.86 -45.25 22.30
CA GLN A 597 -18.05 -44.83 23.43
C GLN A 597 -18.55 -43.50 23.97
N TYR A 598 -18.65 -43.38 25.29
CA TYR A 598 -18.79 -42.11 26.00
C TYR A 598 -17.88 -42.11 27.24
N LEU A 599 -16.91 -41.20 27.27
CA LEU A 599 -15.99 -41.00 28.38
C LEU A 599 -16.22 -39.63 29.01
N GLU A 600 -16.25 -39.55 30.34
CA GLU A 600 -16.25 -38.30 31.10
C GLU A 600 -15.08 -38.33 32.09
N ASN A 601 -14.10 -37.44 31.93
CA ASN A 601 -12.85 -37.44 32.71
C ASN A 601 -12.19 -38.82 32.78
N ASN A 602 -12.14 -39.52 31.63
CA ASN A 602 -11.68 -40.91 31.46
C ASN A 602 -12.55 -41.99 32.14
N THR A 603 -13.70 -41.64 32.71
CA THR A 603 -14.68 -42.61 33.22
C THR A 603 -15.60 -43.05 32.10
N ASP A 604 -15.63 -44.34 31.81
CA ASP A 604 -16.52 -44.92 30.79
C ASP A 604 -17.97 -44.96 31.29
N ARG A 605 -18.83 -44.21 30.61
CA ARG A 605 -20.29 -44.15 30.85
C ARG A 605 -21.08 -44.58 29.61
N THR A 606 -20.46 -45.30 28.68
CA THR A 606 -21.05 -45.74 27.40
C THR A 606 -22.37 -46.49 27.59
N ALA A 607 -22.48 -47.28 28.67
CA ALA A 607 -23.69 -48.05 29.01
C ALA A 607 -24.97 -47.18 29.13
N GLU A 608 -24.84 -45.88 29.42
CA GLU A 608 -25.98 -44.96 29.51
C GLU A 608 -26.67 -44.75 28.17
N PHE A 609 -25.97 -44.93 27.06
CA PHE A 609 -26.46 -44.70 25.70
C PHE A 609 -26.81 -45.99 24.95
N GLU A 610 -26.73 -47.15 25.62
CA GLU A 610 -27.09 -48.43 25.01
C GLU A 610 -28.52 -48.43 24.45
N SER A 611 -28.69 -49.09 23.30
CA SER A 611 -29.96 -49.24 22.59
C SER A 611 -30.57 -47.96 22.02
N LEU A 612 -29.88 -46.82 22.13
CA LEU A 612 -30.31 -45.57 21.50
C LEU A 612 -29.85 -45.49 20.05
N ASP A 613 -30.80 -45.20 19.17
CA ASP A 613 -30.58 -44.88 17.77
C ASP A 613 -30.75 -43.37 17.58
N PHE A 614 -29.72 -42.72 17.05
CA PHE A 614 -29.69 -41.28 16.73
C PHE A 614 -29.88 -41.10 15.23
N ASP A 615 -30.83 -40.26 14.84
CA ASP A 615 -31.16 -39.93 13.46
C ASP A 615 -31.02 -38.42 13.28
N PHE A 616 -30.06 -38.02 12.44
CA PHE A 616 -29.75 -36.64 12.12
C PHE A 616 -30.42 -36.31 10.78
N SER A 617 -31.44 -35.47 10.79
CA SER A 617 -32.20 -35.16 9.57
C SER A 617 -31.89 -33.78 9.00
N ALA A 618 -32.47 -33.48 7.83
CA ALA A 618 -32.48 -32.13 7.27
C ALA A 618 -33.12 -31.13 8.24
N ASN A 619 -32.89 -29.83 8.02
CA ASN A 619 -33.37 -28.73 8.86
C ASN A 619 -32.90 -28.81 10.33
N ASN A 620 -31.75 -29.43 10.57
CA ASN A 620 -31.09 -29.45 11.90
C ASN A 620 -31.87 -30.21 12.99
N ASP A 621 -32.85 -31.04 12.61
CA ASP A 621 -33.62 -31.87 13.55
C ASP A 621 -32.87 -33.16 13.92
N LEU A 622 -32.82 -33.48 15.22
CA LEU A 622 -32.23 -34.69 15.79
C LEU A 622 -33.33 -35.53 16.47
N ALA A 623 -33.49 -36.78 16.04
CA ALA A 623 -34.41 -37.73 16.68
C ALA A 623 -33.63 -38.86 17.37
N VAL A 624 -34.06 -39.21 18.58
CA VAL A 624 -33.51 -40.33 19.35
C VAL A 624 -34.61 -41.36 19.56
N SER A 625 -34.33 -42.62 19.24
CA SER A 625 -35.31 -43.71 19.34
C SER A 625 -34.72 -44.97 19.97
N ILE A 626 -35.60 -45.87 20.43
CA ILE A 626 -35.24 -47.22 20.84
C ILE A 626 -36.08 -48.19 20.01
N ASN A 627 -35.45 -49.01 19.17
CA ASN A 627 -36.17 -49.92 18.28
C ASN A 627 -37.25 -49.22 17.43
N ASN A 628 -36.94 -48.01 16.93
CA ASN A 628 -37.85 -47.10 16.20
C ASN A 628 -39.00 -46.50 17.02
N ASP A 629 -39.02 -46.67 18.35
CA ASP A 629 -39.94 -45.94 19.23
C ASP A 629 -39.33 -44.58 19.62
N PRO A 630 -39.93 -43.45 19.25
CA PRO A 630 -39.38 -42.12 19.54
C PRO A 630 -39.24 -41.89 21.04
N GLN A 631 -38.04 -41.51 21.49
CA GLN A 631 -37.74 -41.21 22.89
C GLN A 631 -37.57 -39.71 23.12
N ARG A 632 -36.92 -39.04 22.17
CA ARG A 632 -36.60 -37.61 22.27
C ARG A 632 -36.40 -36.99 20.89
N THR A 633 -36.70 -35.71 20.80
CA THR A 633 -36.31 -34.83 19.70
C THR A 633 -35.37 -33.75 20.24
N GLY A 634 -34.57 -33.19 19.36
CA GLY A 634 -33.63 -32.12 19.67
C GLY A 634 -33.11 -31.48 18.39
N VAL A 635 -32.06 -30.68 18.55
CA VAL A 635 -31.40 -29.97 17.46
C VAL A 635 -29.98 -30.48 17.30
N TRP A 636 -29.50 -30.56 16.06
CA TRP A 636 -28.10 -30.76 15.76
C TRP A 636 -27.67 -29.80 14.66
N ARG A 637 -26.45 -29.27 14.76
CA ARG A 637 -25.87 -28.41 13.73
C ARG A 637 -24.37 -28.65 13.63
N SER A 638 -23.85 -28.75 12.41
CA SER A 638 -22.42 -28.64 12.13
C SER A 638 -22.10 -27.21 11.71
N PHE A 639 -21.03 -26.65 12.26
CA PHE A 639 -20.62 -25.26 11.99
C PHE A 639 -19.11 -25.13 12.21
N ARG A 640 -18.54 -24.05 11.70
CA ARG A 640 -17.16 -23.66 11.99
C ARG A 640 -17.18 -22.67 13.15
N GLY A 641 -16.46 -22.97 14.23
CA GLY A 641 -16.32 -22.06 15.36
C GLY A 641 -15.54 -20.80 14.98
N TYR A 642 -15.62 -19.77 15.81
CA TYR A 642 -14.90 -18.50 15.58
C TYR A 642 -13.39 -18.69 15.41
N ASN A 643 -12.82 -19.68 16.12
CA ASN A 643 -11.41 -20.04 16.08
C ASN A 643 -11.04 -20.95 14.88
N GLY A 644 -11.97 -21.19 13.95
CA GLY A 644 -11.78 -22.01 12.76
C GLY A 644 -12.02 -23.52 12.95
N ASP A 645 -12.27 -23.98 14.18
CA ASP A 645 -12.45 -25.40 14.49
C ASP A 645 -13.79 -25.93 13.96
N LEU A 646 -13.79 -27.18 13.48
CA LEU A 646 -15.01 -27.88 13.09
C LEU A 646 -15.77 -28.34 14.34
N ARG A 647 -17.02 -27.89 14.48
CA ARG A 647 -17.86 -28.19 15.63
C ARG A 647 -19.20 -28.81 15.22
N VAL A 648 -19.75 -29.60 16.14
CA VAL A 648 -21.09 -30.18 16.05
C VAL A 648 -21.84 -29.89 17.34
N PHE A 649 -22.92 -29.12 17.27
CA PHE A 649 -23.87 -28.98 18.38
C PHE A 649 -24.80 -30.17 18.44
N PHE A 650 -25.07 -30.60 19.66
CA PHE A 650 -26.31 -31.30 19.99
C PHE A 650 -27.04 -30.54 21.07
N ASN A 651 -28.36 -30.45 20.94
CA ASN A 651 -29.23 -29.97 21.99
C ASN A 651 -30.42 -30.92 22.13
N LEU A 652 -30.39 -31.71 23.20
CA LEU A 652 -31.45 -32.63 23.57
C LEU A 652 -32.15 -32.16 24.86
N GLY A 653 -32.01 -30.87 25.22
CA GLY A 653 -32.52 -30.28 26.45
C GLY A 653 -31.65 -30.55 27.69
N ILE A 654 -32.01 -29.90 28.81
CA ILE A 654 -31.25 -29.91 30.08
C ILE A 654 -31.93 -30.67 31.23
N ASP A 655 -32.93 -31.51 30.96
CA ASP A 655 -33.53 -32.29 32.05
C ASP A 655 -32.50 -33.25 32.67
N GLU A 656 -32.69 -33.68 33.93
CA GLU A 656 -31.73 -34.53 34.68
C GLU A 656 -31.65 -35.99 34.13
N THR A 657 -31.74 -36.18 32.83
CA THR A 657 -31.69 -37.47 32.13
C THR A 657 -30.38 -37.64 31.37
N ARG A 658 -30.08 -38.85 30.88
CA ARG A 658 -28.87 -39.10 30.09
C ARG A 658 -28.69 -38.21 28.84
N TYR A 659 -29.72 -37.49 28.39
CA TYR A 659 -29.64 -36.68 27.18
C TYR A 659 -28.94 -35.33 27.39
N TYR A 660 -28.99 -34.74 28.61
CA TYR A 660 -28.27 -33.48 28.89
C TYR A 660 -26.75 -33.66 28.73
N LEU A 661 -26.24 -34.87 28.92
CA LEU A 661 -24.83 -35.21 28.77
C LEU A 661 -24.31 -35.00 27.34
N LEU A 662 -25.22 -35.01 26.36
CA LEU A 662 -24.95 -34.75 24.95
C LEU A 662 -25.21 -33.30 24.56
N THR A 663 -26.01 -32.54 25.33
CA THR A 663 -26.32 -31.13 25.06
C THR A 663 -25.08 -30.25 25.25
N LYS A 664 -24.30 -30.07 24.18
CA LYS A 664 -23.00 -29.35 24.15
C LYS A 664 -22.62 -28.93 22.73
N ALA A 665 -21.68 -27.98 22.65
CA ALA A 665 -20.88 -27.67 21.47
C ALA A 665 -19.67 -28.61 21.42
N TRP A 666 -19.66 -29.59 20.52
CA TRP A 666 -18.58 -30.57 20.46
C TRP A 666 -17.56 -30.25 19.38
N TYR A 667 -16.26 -30.37 19.68
CA TYR A 667 -15.19 -30.39 18.69
C TYR A 667 -15.21 -31.70 17.91
N LEU A 668 -15.21 -31.63 16.58
CA LEU A 668 -15.09 -32.79 15.71
C LEU A 668 -13.61 -33.15 15.52
N THR A 669 -13.22 -34.34 16.00
CA THR A 669 -11.81 -34.79 16.00
C THR A 669 -11.55 -36.00 15.10
N GLU A 670 -12.60 -36.69 14.64
CA GLU A 670 -12.52 -37.81 13.71
C GLU A 670 -13.81 -37.84 12.89
N LEU A 671 -13.70 -38.00 11.57
CA LEU A 671 -14.84 -38.15 10.66
C LEU A 671 -14.53 -39.19 9.59
N SER A 672 -15.49 -40.07 9.35
CA SER A 672 -15.51 -41.05 8.26
C SER A 672 -16.95 -41.42 7.95
N THR A 673 -17.19 -42.12 6.84
CA THR A 673 -18.55 -42.51 6.42
C THR A 673 -19.28 -43.42 7.42
N GLU A 674 -18.55 -44.09 8.31
CA GLU A 674 -19.08 -45.08 9.26
C GLU A 674 -18.87 -44.69 10.73
N ARG A 675 -18.13 -43.61 11.01
CA ARG A 675 -17.72 -43.25 12.37
C ARG A 675 -17.34 -41.79 12.49
N PHE A 676 -17.74 -41.16 13.60
CA PHE A 676 -17.23 -39.84 13.99
C PHE A 676 -16.97 -39.75 15.50
N LYS A 677 -16.01 -38.91 15.87
CA LYS A 677 -15.58 -38.68 17.26
C LYS A 677 -15.67 -37.20 17.60
N LEU A 678 -16.31 -36.94 18.73
CA LEU A 678 -16.56 -35.64 19.28
C LEU A 678 -15.87 -35.50 20.64
N VAL A 679 -15.31 -34.32 20.91
CA VAL A 679 -14.65 -33.98 22.16
C VAL A 679 -15.23 -32.66 22.69
N TYR A 680 -15.47 -32.59 23.99
CA TYR A 680 -15.85 -31.36 24.67
C TYR A 680 -14.89 -31.15 25.84
N GLU A 681 -14.36 -29.95 25.96
CA GLU A 681 -13.42 -29.55 27.01
C GLU A 681 -13.92 -28.26 27.66
N ASP A 682 -13.98 -28.27 28.98
CA ASP A 682 -14.30 -27.13 29.85
C ASP A 682 -13.44 -27.25 31.13
N GLU A 683 -13.34 -26.21 31.96
CA GLU A 683 -12.43 -26.13 33.11
C GLU A 683 -12.45 -27.37 34.03
N GLY A 684 -11.54 -28.32 33.77
CA GLY A 684 -11.43 -29.59 34.52
C GLY A 684 -12.40 -30.70 34.11
N MET A 685 -13.12 -30.52 32.99
CA MET A 685 -14.01 -31.52 32.40
C MET A 685 -13.64 -31.80 30.95
N VAL A 686 -13.34 -33.07 30.65
CA VAL A 686 -13.17 -33.56 29.27
C VAL A 686 -14.17 -34.66 29.03
N ARG A 687 -14.96 -34.52 27.97
CA ARG A 687 -15.89 -35.54 27.49
C ARG A 687 -15.51 -35.98 26.08
N VAL A 688 -15.63 -37.27 25.83
CA VAL A 688 -15.40 -37.85 24.50
C VAL A 688 -16.58 -38.73 24.16
N VAL A 689 -17.18 -38.52 23.00
CA VAL A 689 -18.23 -39.40 22.47
C VAL A 689 -17.89 -39.86 21.07
N VAL A 690 -18.05 -41.16 20.82
CA VAL A 690 -17.86 -41.79 19.51
C VAL A 690 -19.18 -42.36 19.05
N PHE A 691 -19.54 -42.02 17.82
CA PHE A 691 -20.69 -42.60 17.13
C PHE A 691 -20.19 -43.51 16.02
N GLU A 692 -20.81 -44.67 15.89
CA GLU A 692 -20.62 -45.55 14.73
C GLU A 692 -21.97 -45.79 14.06
N LYS A 693 -21.94 -45.94 12.75
CA LYS A 693 -23.12 -46.10 11.93
C LYS A 693 -23.78 -47.45 12.24
N LYS A 694 -25.09 -47.43 12.37
CA LYS A 694 -25.87 -48.63 12.63
C LYS A 694 -25.87 -49.53 11.39
N ALA A 695 -25.39 -50.76 11.58
CA ALA A 695 -25.25 -51.77 10.54
C ALA A 695 -26.58 -52.29 9.98
#